data_AF-A0A090N386-F1
#
_entry.id   AF-A0A090N386-F1
#
_cell.length_a   1.000
_cell.length_b   1.000
_cell.length_c   1.000
_cell.angle_alpha   90.00
_cell.angle_beta   90.00
_cell.angle_gamma   90.00
#
_symmetry.space_group_name_H-M   'P 1'
#
loop_
_entity.id
_entity.type
_entity.pdbx_description
1 polymer ?
#
loop_
_entity_poly.entity_id
_entity_poly.type
_entity_poly.pdbx_seq_one_letter_code
_entity_poly.pdbx_strand_id
1 'polypeptide(L)'
;MLELHRGRFVTWTPSPVTALATARGGAVVACARESGAIEVYDARDWRCVARVPGDGVGGTSALAWVETFETDGDGGGAARRGRSALVSASLDGRVRSWDLESGRVTSEVDSHGGAIWALAAKPRGRGGEAETAQLLAVACDDGCARLLTMVGGDGVGSGLTHKRAFLRVQGRLLSLAWHPSEELLACGSSRGTVHVMDCVNFNEMRRISVCNVAYGAHGILNATDENCVWALTYLPDGTLVSGDSDGAVTFWDAKFGTELSRHQQHKADVLALAATPSGKKVFASGVDSQLAEFEKLDEHLEKEEGYNQWTYTTSKRPHTHDVRALVMAATSSADEDGILISGGNDAQLLAYNAGLFRKQHPVRVVSVPQRTPISITGVGGPNPPLLLAEHAQWLDVWRIGESRKRADKREGTMKLAAAPAHVLRAELAGTRHVLCSAISPNGKMIAVSDVQTLRLFEIQSPKDDNDDMTWSITRQDPPAGVTSARLLAFAPDGKHLAAVSHAGAVNIIDLESWTLCDVLKSHLPKHTAAATALAAAIRHTGEGDDVVTVKDIAVPVVNHVQVSGDNQWLVVVTARGANETDRAVDGLTQTIGGGVHVYNFDTMKLHVSLPPPKTHSSWPPISAVAISSGGVLALAGPSNALFTYDIDQVKPTKWSAALFEAGVDAPTALREMPGQICGLSFDPKSKKSVLLAHTPTAIARVDLSAKITDDATSTNKKKRRRERERGAPENYATADAPGGIRVVKLDNPCLYLGYAGVNKALLIERPWADVLKSMAQPLYRHRFGT
;
A
#
# COMPACT_ATOMS: atom_id res chain seq x y z
N MET A 1 -11.42 1.95 35.45
CA MET A 1 -12.22 1.33 34.37
C MET A 1 -12.07 2.24 33.16
N LEU A 2 -11.72 1.71 31.98
CA LEU A 2 -11.55 2.50 30.76
C LEU A 2 -12.91 2.62 30.06
N GLU A 3 -13.36 3.83 29.76
CA GLU A 3 -14.55 4.09 28.96
C GLU A 3 -14.18 4.04 27.47
N LEU A 4 -14.88 3.22 26.68
CA LEU A 4 -14.65 3.10 25.24
C LEU A 4 -15.82 3.70 24.47
N HIS A 5 -15.58 4.82 23.78
CA HIS A 5 -16.50 5.40 22.81
C HIS A 5 -16.35 4.67 21.48
N ARG A 6 -17.34 3.86 21.10
CA ARG A 6 -17.37 3.12 19.83
C ARG A 6 -18.19 3.90 18.79
N GLY A 7 -17.52 4.57 17.85
CA GLY A 7 -18.11 5.41 16.82
C GLY A 7 -18.15 4.74 15.44
N ARG A 8 -19.22 5.00 14.68
CA ARG A 8 -19.40 4.56 13.27
C ARG A 8 -19.89 5.69 12.35
N PHE A 9 -19.78 6.93 12.82
CA PHE A 9 -20.30 8.12 12.16
C PHE A 9 -19.36 8.69 11.10
N VAL A 10 -18.07 8.32 11.12
CA VAL A 10 -17.09 8.75 10.12
C VAL A 10 -17.29 7.94 8.83
N THR A 11 -17.58 8.63 7.73
CA THR A 11 -17.79 8.01 6.43
C THR A 11 -16.45 7.85 5.71
N TRP A 12 -15.88 6.65 5.73
CA TRP A 12 -14.72 6.31 4.90
C TRP A 12 -15.12 5.30 3.82
N THR A 13 -14.64 5.54 2.60
CA THR A 13 -14.87 4.69 1.43
C THR A 13 -13.57 4.52 0.64
N PRO A 14 -13.05 3.29 0.48
CA PRO A 14 -11.90 3.03 -0.37
C PRO A 14 -12.28 3.16 -1.85
N SER A 15 -11.28 3.44 -2.68
CA SER A 15 -11.45 3.48 -4.14
C SER A 15 -11.12 2.12 -4.78
N PRO A 16 -11.91 1.67 -5.77
CA PRO A 16 -11.67 0.46 -6.56
C PRO A 16 -10.24 0.28 -7.04
N VAL A 17 -9.80 -0.97 -7.17
CA VAL A 17 -8.50 -1.30 -7.77
C VAL A 17 -8.67 -1.41 -9.28
N THR A 18 -7.87 -0.67 -10.04
CA THR A 18 -7.92 -0.66 -11.50
C THR A 18 -6.81 -1.48 -12.13
N ALA A 19 -5.59 -1.40 -11.59
CA ALA A 19 -4.43 -2.12 -12.11
C ALA A 19 -3.49 -2.55 -10.99
N LEU A 20 -2.80 -3.66 -11.22
CA LEU A 20 -1.74 -4.18 -10.36
C LEU A 20 -0.50 -4.43 -11.23
N ALA A 21 0.69 -4.23 -10.67
CA ALA A 21 1.95 -4.59 -11.34
C ALA A 21 3.00 -5.04 -10.33
N THR A 22 3.74 -6.09 -10.65
CA THR A 22 4.86 -6.56 -9.84
C THR A 22 6.18 -6.12 -10.46
N ALA A 23 7.13 -5.72 -9.60
CA ALA A 23 8.50 -5.48 -10.03
C ALA A 23 9.18 -6.80 -10.40
N ARG A 24 10.30 -6.75 -11.14
CA ARG A 24 11.03 -7.96 -11.53
C ARG A 24 11.34 -8.82 -10.30
N GLY A 25 11.04 -10.11 -10.37
CA GLY A 25 11.19 -11.05 -9.25
C GLY A 25 10.07 -11.02 -8.20
N GLY A 26 9.11 -10.09 -8.28
CA GLY A 26 7.83 -10.18 -7.55
C GLY A 26 7.81 -9.70 -6.09
N ALA A 27 8.93 -9.18 -5.56
CA ALA A 27 9.01 -8.78 -4.15
C ALA A 27 8.37 -7.41 -3.85
N VAL A 28 8.05 -6.63 -4.88
CA VAL A 28 7.37 -5.33 -4.77
C VAL A 28 6.13 -5.33 -5.66
N VAL A 29 5.00 -4.91 -5.11
CA VAL A 29 3.70 -4.84 -5.80
C VAL A 29 3.17 -3.42 -5.79
N ALA A 30 2.86 -2.87 -6.96
CA ALA A 30 2.16 -1.61 -7.10
C ALA A 30 0.67 -1.84 -7.37
N CYS A 31 -0.17 -1.01 -6.78
CA CYS A 31 -1.63 -1.03 -6.91
C CYS A 31 -2.13 0.36 -7.29
N ALA A 32 -2.76 0.48 -8.44
CA ALA A 32 -3.47 1.69 -8.85
C ALA A 32 -4.95 1.60 -8.44
N ARG A 33 -5.48 2.73 -7.99
CA ARG A 33 -6.88 2.90 -7.66
C ARG A 33 -7.56 3.81 -8.67
N GLU A 34 -8.87 3.68 -8.79
CA GLU A 34 -9.70 4.50 -9.68
C GLU A 34 -9.62 6.00 -9.35
N SER A 35 -9.33 6.34 -8.10
CA SER A 35 -9.06 7.71 -7.67
C SER A 35 -7.75 8.31 -8.24
N GLY A 36 -6.96 7.54 -8.97
CA GLY A 36 -5.62 7.89 -9.43
C GLY A 36 -4.52 7.68 -8.38
N ALA A 37 -4.87 7.23 -7.17
CA ALA A 37 -3.89 6.93 -6.14
C ALA A 37 -3.12 5.66 -6.48
N ILE A 38 -1.81 5.66 -6.23
CA ILE A 38 -0.94 4.49 -6.40
C ILE A 38 -0.33 4.13 -5.06
N GLU A 39 -0.44 2.87 -4.67
CA GLU A 39 0.09 2.31 -3.43
C GLU A 39 1.13 1.24 -3.76
N VAL A 40 2.29 1.28 -3.11
CA VAL A 40 3.39 0.33 -3.34
C VAL A 40 3.61 -0.49 -2.07
N TYR A 41 3.58 -1.81 -2.20
CA TYR A 41 3.68 -2.78 -1.13
C TYR A 41 4.94 -3.64 -1.25
N ASP A 42 5.55 -3.95 -0.11
CA ASP A 42 6.53 -5.02 0.00
C ASP A 42 5.80 -6.36 0.12
N ALA A 43 6.02 -7.30 -0.79
CA ALA A 43 5.29 -8.57 -0.81
C ALA A 43 5.64 -9.50 0.36
N ARG A 44 6.74 -9.23 1.08
CA ARG A 44 7.21 -10.07 2.19
C ARG A 44 6.39 -9.86 3.46
N ASP A 45 5.97 -8.63 3.72
CA ASP A 45 5.21 -8.25 4.92
C ASP A 45 3.92 -7.47 4.62
N TRP A 46 3.64 -7.19 3.35
CA TRP A 46 2.50 -6.42 2.85
C TRP A 46 2.39 -5.00 3.40
N ARG A 47 3.51 -4.41 3.83
CA ARG A 47 3.56 -3.02 4.25
C ARG A 47 3.55 -2.08 3.04
N CYS A 48 2.77 -1.02 3.12
CA CYS A 48 2.77 0.07 2.16
C CYS A 48 4.04 0.89 2.37
N VAL A 49 4.96 0.85 1.40
CA VAL A 49 6.28 1.51 1.48
C VAL A 49 6.29 2.87 0.79
N ALA A 50 5.43 3.08 -0.20
CA ALA A 50 5.24 4.36 -0.86
C ALA A 50 3.78 4.55 -1.28
N ARG A 51 3.38 5.81 -1.42
CA ARG A 51 2.05 6.20 -1.88
C ARG A 51 2.16 7.47 -2.71
N VAL A 52 1.49 7.46 -3.85
CA VAL A 52 1.22 8.62 -4.69
C VAL A 52 -0.26 8.97 -4.49
N PRO A 53 -0.61 10.19 -4.04
CA PRO A 53 -2.00 10.60 -3.96
C PRO A 53 -2.55 10.83 -5.38
N GLY A 54 -3.82 10.50 -5.58
CA GLY A 54 -4.49 10.73 -6.86
C GLY A 54 -4.80 12.20 -7.13
N ASP A 55 -5.34 12.46 -8.32
CA ASP A 55 -5.63 13.82 -8.80
C ASP A 55 -7.04 14.00 -9.39
N GLY A 56 -7.90 12.98 -9.28
CA GLY A 56 -9.31 13.02 -9.66
C GLY A 56 -9.61 13.21 -11.16
N VAL A 57 -8.59 13.35 -12.02
CA VAL A 57 -8.76 13.79 -13.43
C VAL A 57 -8.23 12.76 -14.44
N GLY A 58 -7.44 11.77 -14.03
CA GLY A 58 -6.96 10.69 -14.91
C GLY A 58 -7.07 9.33 -14.25
N GLY A 59 -8.06 8.53 -14.66
CA GLY A 59 -8.18 7.15 -14.21
C GLY A 59 -6.98 6.33 -14.69
N THR A 60 -6.14 5.88 -13.76
CA THR A 60 -5.02 4.98 -14.08
C THR A 60 -5.57 3.65 -14.58
N SER A 61 -5.28 3.31 -15.83
CA SER A 61 -5.77 2.10 -16.50
C SER A 61 -4.80 0.94 -16.40
N ALA A 62 -3.50 1.22 -16.42
CA ALA A 62 -2.46 0.19 -16.36
C ALA A 62 -1.18 0.69 -15.65
N LEU A 63 -0.42 -0.26 -15.11
CA LEU A 63 0.86 -0.03 -14.44
C LEU A 63 1.94 -0.94 -15.03
N ALA A 64 3.18 -0.47 -15.06
CA ALA A 64 4.35 -1.30 -15.35
C ALA A 64 5.56 -0.83 -14.56
N TRP A 65 6.36 -1.79 -14.10
CA TRP A 65 7.69 -1.52 -13.57
C TRP A 65 8.72 -1.53 -14.69
N VAL A 66 9.65 -0.58 -14.61
CA VAL A 66 10.70 -0.36 -15.60
C VAL A 66 12.05 -0.43 -14.90
N GLU A 67 12.98 -1.14 -15.51
CA GLU A 67 14.37 -1.15 -15.08
C GLU A 67 15.13 -0.10 -15.86
N THR A 68 15.70 0.87 -15.18
CA THR A 68 16.53 1.89 -15.82
C THR A 68 18.00 1.53 -15.68
N PHE A 69 18.82 1.96 -16.62
CA PHE A 69 20.28 1.82 -16.54
C PHE A 69 20.93 3.18 -16.77
N GLU A 70 21.99 3.44 -16.00
CA GLU A 70 22.75 4.68 -16.05
C GLU A 70 24.14 4.40 -16.62
N THR A 71 24.63 5.29 -17.48
CA THR A 71 26.01 5.26 -17.96
C THR A 71 26.85 6.24 -17.14
N ASP A 72 28.05 5.83 -16.72
CA ASP A 72 29.01 6.80 -16.17
C ASP A 72 29.35 7.83 -17.26
N GLY A 73 29.46 9.11 -16.88
CA GLY A 73 29.62 10.24 -17.81
C GLY A 73 30.88 10.21 -18.70
N ASP A 74 31.79 9.25 -18.48
CA ASP A 74 32.91 8.97 -19.37
C ASP A 74 32.52 7.78 -20.27
N GLY A 75 32.29 8.05 -21.56
CA GLY A 75 31.66 7.18 -22.58
C GLY A 75 32.35 5.85 -22.93
N GLY A 76 32.95 5.16 -21.95
CA GLY A 76 33.48 3.80 -22.06
C GLY A 76 33.10 2.86 -20.91
N GLY A 77 32.25 3.27 -19.96
CA GLY A 77 31.81 2.43 -18.84
C GLY A 77 30.64 1.49 -19.16
N ALA A 78 30.63 0.29 -18.57
CA ALA A 78 29.49 -0.63 -18.65
C ALA A 78 28.22 -0.02 -18.03
N ALA A 79 27.06 -0.19 -18.69
CA ALA A 79 25.78 0.31 -18.22
C ALA A 79 25.42 -0.28 -16.84
N ARG A 80 25.09 0.59 -15.88
CA ARG A 80 24.85 0.25 -14.47
C ARG A 80 23.35 0.17 -14.22
N ARG A 81 22.86 -0.84 -13.49
CA ARG A 81 21.42 -0.90 -13.13
C ARG A 81 21.08 0.31 -12.24
N GLY A 82 20.22 1.16 -12.77
CA GLY A 82 19.63 2.30 -12.08
C GLY A 82 18.45 1.85 -11.21
N ARG A 83 17.75 2.84 -10.62
CA ARG A 83 16.55 2.56 -9.81
C ARG A 83 15.43 2.00 -10.68
N SER A 84 14.65 1.09 -10.13
CA SER A 84 13.42 0.66 -10.79
C SER A 84 12.39 1.79 -10.69
N ALA A 85 11.84 2.16 -11.85
CA ALA A 85 10.88 3.23 -11.99
C ALA A 85 9.47 2.65 -12.19
N LEU A 86 8.48 3.31 -11.59
CA LEU A 86 7.08 2.97 -11.81
C LEU A 86 6.50 3.85 -12.91
N VAL A 87 5.85 3.23 -13.89
CA VAL A 87 5.17 3.89 -15.00
C VAL A 87 3.68 3.55 -14.94
N SER A 88 2.84 4.55 -15.14
CA SER A 88 1.39 4.39 -15.26
C SER A 88 0.90 4.87 -16.62
N ALA A 89 -0.11 4.21 -17.16
CA ALA A 89 -0.91 4.71 -18.26
C ALA A 89 -2.31 5.09 -17.78
N SER A 90 -2.92 6.05 -18.48
CA SER A 90 -4.22 6.61 -18.12
C SER A 90 -5.15 6.69 -19.32
N LEU A 91 -6.45 6.73 -19.04
CA LEU A 91 -7.51 6.87 -20.04
C LEU A 91 -7.52 8.26 -20.72
N ASP A 92 -6.77 9.23 -20.19
CA ASP A 92 -6.50 10.52 -20.84
C ASP A 92 -5.46 10.43 -21.98
N GLY A 93 -4.88 9.25 -22.21
CA GLY A 93 -3.90 9.00 -23.26
C GLY A 93 -2.45 9.29 -22.87
N ARG A 94 -2.21 9.66 -21.61
CA ARG A 94 -0.87 9.99 -21.10
C ARG A 94 -0.23 8.81 -20.38
N VAL A 95 1.08 8.73 -20.53
CA VAL A 95 1.97 7.82 -19.81
C VAL A 95 2.86 8.65 -18.91
N ARG A 96 2.90 8.30 -17.63
CA ARG A 96 3.62 9.04 -16.58
C ARG A 96 4.60 8.14 -15.87
N SER A 97 5.82 8.60 -15.66
CA SER A 97 6.77 8.00 -14.72
C SER A 97 6.71 8.73 -13.39
N TRP A 98 6.89 7.99 -12.30
CA TRP A 98 6.70 8.51 -10.94
C TRP A 98 7.99 8.47 -10.14
N ASP A 99 8.26 9.55 -9.41
CA ASP A 99 9.13 9.52 -8.25
C ASP A 99 8.31 9.16 -7.01
N LEU A 100 8.57 7.97 -6.48
CA LEU A 100 7.86 7.42 -5.32
C LEU A 100 8.28 8.08 -3.99
N GLU A 101 9.41 8.80 -3.96
CA GLU A 101 9.90 9.53 -2.79
C GLU A 101 9.06 10.81 -2.58
N SER A 102 8.92 11.63 -3.63
CA SER A 102 8.10 12.84 -3.59
C SER A 102 6.63 12.63 -3.97
N GLY A 103 6.30 11.51 -4.60
CA GLY A 103 4.96 11.26 -5.16
C GLY A 103 4.65 12.15 -6.37
N ARG A 104 5.66 12.68 -7.07
CA ARG A 104 5.50 13.56 -8.22
C ARG A 104 5.77 12.82 -9.53
N VAL A 105 5.19 13.34 -10.61
CA VAL A 105 5.49 12.91 -11.98
C VAL A 105 6.90 13.39 -12.35
N THR A 106 7.75 12.48 -12.79
CA THR A 106 9.12 12.79 -13.25
C THR A 106 9.17 13.05 -14.75
N SER A 107 8.42 12.29 -15.54
CA SER A 107 8.31 12.43 -16.98
C SER A 107 6.90 12.05 -17.42
N GLU A 108 6.41 12.73 -18.46
CA GLU A 108 5.09 12.51 -19.04
C GLU A 108 5.20 12.55 -20.56
N VAL A 109 4.55 11.59 -21.22
CA VAL A 109 4.42 11.53 -22.68
C VAL A 109 2.98 11.25 -23.04
N ASP A 110 2.46 11.98 -24.03
CA ASP A 110 1.18 11.69 -24.66
C ASP A 110 1.38 10.62 -25.73
N SER A 111 0.55 9.58 -25.71
CA SER A 111 0.54 8.55 -26.75
C SER A 111 0.01 9.08 -28.09
N HIS A 112 -0.79 10.15 -28.07
CA HIS A 112 -1.58 10.65 -29.21
C HIS A 112 -2.53 9.58 -29.80
N GLY A 113 -2.87 8.55 -29.02
CA GLY A 113 -3.73 7.43 -29.43
C GLY A 113 -5.11 7.40 -28.78
N GLY A 114 -5.47 8.45 -28.03
CA GLY A 114 -6.64 8.45 -27.15
C GLY A 114 -6.40 7.61 -25.89
N ALA A 115 -7.46 7.04 -25.31
CA ALA A 115 -7.36 6.27 -24.08
C ALA A 115 -6.39 5.09 -24.22
N ILE A 116 -5.54 4.89 -23.21
CA ILE A 116 -4.64 3.75 -23.14
C ILE A 116 -5.28 2.66 -22.27
N TRP A 117 -5.43 1.46 -22.81
CA TRP A 117 -6.10 0.34 -22.14
C TRP A 117 -5.12 -0.62 -21.48
N ALA A 118 -3.94 -0.81 -22.06
CA ALA A 118 -2.89 -1.65 -21.50
C ALA A 118 -1.50 -1.04 -21.68
N LEU A 119 -0.61 -1.35 -20.74
CA LEU A 119 0.80 -0.96 -20.71
C LEU A 119 1.61 -2.20 -20.31
N ALA A 120 2.68 -2.50 -21.05
CA ALA A 120 3.56 -3.62 -20.74
C ALA A 120 5.02 -3.27 -21.00
N ALA A 121 5.89 -3.42 -20.00
CA ALA A 121 7.33 -3.33 -20.18
C ALA A 121 7.85 -4.58 -20.91
N LYS A 122 8.73 -4.38 -21.90
CA LYS A 122 9.41 -5.49 -22.59
C LYS A 122 10.23 -6.26 -21.55
N PRO A 123 10.07 -7.59 -21.41
CA PRO A 123 10.94 -8.40 -20.56
C PRO A 123 12.40 -8.22 -20.98
N ARG A 124 13.33 -8.25 -20.02
CA ARG A 124 14.78 -8.25 -20.31
C ARG A 124 15.38 -9.60 -19.97
N GLY A 125 16.03 -10.19 -20.95
CA GLY A 125 16.68 -11.49 -20.84
C GLY A 125 17.92 -11.44 -19.97
N ARG A 126 18.34 -12.61 -19.51
CA ARG A 126 19.47 -12.77 -18.58
C ARG A 126 20.84 -12.45 -19.18
N GLY A 127 20.92 -12.16 -20.48
CA GLY A 127 22.19 -11.95 -21.20
C GLY A 127 22.10 -11.07 -22.46
N GLY A 128 21.06 -10.26 -22.60
CA GLY A 128 21.02 -9.25 -23.67
C GLY A 128 22.01 -8.12 -23.40
N GLU A 129 22.61 -7.55 -24.45
CA GLU A 129 23.39 -6.31 -24.33
C GLU A 129 22.55 -5.27 -23.58
N ALA A 130 23.13 -4.65 -22.57
CA ALA A 130 22.44 -3.69 -21.72
C ALA A 130 22.16 -2.40 -22.50
N GLU A 131 21.11 -2.42 -23.33
CA GLU A 131 20.53 -1.19 -23.84
C GLU A 131 20.19 -0.31 -22.64
N THR A 132 20.62 0.94 -22.65
CA THR A 132 20.38 1.88 -21.55
C THR A 132 18.89 2.22 -21.40
N ALA A 133 18.13 2.10 -22.50
CA ALA A 133 16.71 2.41 -22.57
C ALA A 133 15.83 1.15 -22.40
N GLN A 134 14.88 1.16 -21.48
CA GLN A 134 13.83 0.13 -21.42
C GLN A 134 12.77 0.41 -22.47
N LEU A 135 12.35 -0.63 -23.20
CA LEU A 135 11.22 -0.55 -24.12
C LEU A 135 9.89 -0.87 -23.41
N LEU A 136 8.86 -0.10 -23.74
CA LEU A 136 7.50 -0.23 -23.23
C LEU A 136 6.53 -0.27 -24.42
N ALA A 137 5.44 -1.02 -24.30
CA ALA A 137 4.33 -1.01 -25.25
C ALA A 137 3.06 -0.47 -24.59
N VAL A 138 2.30 0.34 -25.34
CA VAL A 138 0.97 0.84 -24.96
C VAL A 138 -0.06 0.51 -26.03
N ALA A 139 -1.23 0.04 -25.59
CA ALA A 139 -2.39 -0.28 -26.42
C ALA A 139 -3.40 0.86 -26.34
N CYS A 140 -3.72 1.45 -27.48
CA CYS A 140 -4.51 2.67 -27.55
C CYS A 140 -5.89 2.45 -28.19
N ASP A 141 -6.81 3.36 -27.91
CA ASP A 141 -8.18 3.35 -28.43
C ASP A 141 -8.24 3.43 -29.96
N ASP A 142 -7.27 4.10 -30.57
CA ASP A 142 -7.20 4.28 -32.02
C ASP A 142 -6.73 3.05 -32.81
N GLY A 143 -6.57 1.89 -32.14
CA GLY A 143 -6.16 0.64 -32.77
C GLY A 143 -4.66 0.56 -33.08
N CYS A 144 -3.84 1.47 -32.57
CA CYS A 144 -2.39 1.40 -32.74
C CYS A 144 -1.71 0.96 -31.43
N ALA A 145 -0.81 -0.02 -31.53
CA ALA A 145 0.17 -0.29 -30.49
C ALA A 145 1.34 0.68 -30.65
N ARG A 146 1.78 1.33 -29.57
CA ARG A 146 2.91 2.26 -29.60
C ARG A 146 4.01 1.79 -28.67
N LEU A 147 5.24 1.98 -29.11
CA LEU A 147 6.44 1.69 -28.36
C LEU A 147 7.05 2.98 -27.83
N LEU A 148 7.27 2.99 -26.52
CA LEU A 148 7.94 4.07 -25.79
C LEU A 148 9.27 3.57 -25.24
N THR A 149 10.20 4.49 -25.04
CA THR A 149 11.47 4.23 -24.37
C THR A 149 11.56 4.99 -23.06
N MET A 150 12.05 4.34 -22.03
CA MET A 150 12.36 4.95 -20.74
C MET A 150 13.87 4.88 -20.50
N VAL A 151 14.51 6.05 -20.36
CA VAL A 151 15.94 6.17 -20.08
C VAL A 151 16.12 6.68 -18.64
N GLY A 152 17.00 6.03 -17.88
CA GLY A 152 17.31 6.40 -16.50
C GLY A 152 18.12 7.69 -16.34
N GLY A 153 18.25 8.12 -15.09
CA GLY A 153 19.09 9.26 -14.68
C GLY A 153 18.37 10.61 -14.67
N ASP A 154 19.11 11.63 -14.23
CA ASP A 154 18.60 13.01 -14.03
C ASP A 154 19.04 13.99 -15.14
N GLY A 155 19.69 13.48 -16.19
CA GLY A 155 20.29 14.28 -17.27
C GLY A 155 19.32 14.61 -18.42
N VAL A 156 19.77 15.50 -19.31
CA VAL A 156 19.03 15.83 -20.54
C VAL A 156 18.92 14.58 -21.42
N GLY A 157 17.68 14.18 -21.73
CA GLY A 157 17.37 12.96 -22.49
C GLY A 157 16.95 11.76 -21.64
N SER A 158 16.94 11.87 -20.31
CA SER A 158 16.27 10.90 -19.44
C SER A 158 14.75 11.08 -19.45
N GLY A 159 14.02 10.04 -19.06
CA GLY A 159 12.56 10.03 -19.05
C GLY A 159 11.92 9.23 -20.18
N LEU A 160 10.61 9.40 -20.30
CA LEU A 160 9.78 8.75 -21.30
C LEU A 160 9.91 9.47 -22.65
N THR A 161 10.04 8.70 -23.72
CA THR A 161 10.05 9.20 -25.10
C THR A 161 9.31 8.25 -26.02
N HIS A 162 8.63 8.77 -27.04
CA HIS A 162 7.99 7.94 -28.05
C HIS A 162 9.02 7.41 -29.05
N LYS A 163 9.11 6.07 -29.20
CA LYS A 163 10.04 5.43 -30.14
C LYS A 163 9.40 5.18 -31.49
N ARG A 164 8.25 4.50 -31.53
CA ARG A 164 7.58 4.11 -32.79
C ARG A 164 6.12 3.70 -32.55
N ALA A 165 5.29 3.77 -33.59
CA ALA A 165 3.94 3.22 -33.60
C ALA A 165 3.82 2.11 -34.65
N PHE A 166 3.08 1.05 -34.34
CA PHE A 166 2.65 0.05 -35.32
C PHE A 166 1.52 0.61 -36.20
N LEU A 167 1.27 -0.06 -37.32
CA LEU A 167 0.14 0.25 -38.17
C LEU A 167 -1.18 0.05 -37.42
N ARG A 168 -2.14 0.91 -37.72
CA ARG A 168 -3.49 0.85 -37.15
C ARG A 168 -4.19 -0.44 -37.55
N VAL A 169 -4.71 -1.17 -36.57
CA VAL A 169 -5.60 -2.30 -36.77
C VAL A 169 -7.06 -1.89 -36.61
N GLN A 170 -7.99 -2.80 -36.92
CA GLN A 170 -9.41 -2.54 -36.73
C GLN A 170 -9.81 -2.65 -35.25
N GLY A 171 -10.59 -1.67 -34.80
CA GLY A 171 -11.05 -1.56 -33.41
C GLY A 171 -9.96 -1.10 -32.45
N ARG A 172 -10.34 -1.03 -31.17
CA ARG A 172 -9.47 -0.65 -30.05
C ARG A 172 -8.55 -1.80 -29.67
N LEU A 173 -7.32 -1.48 -29.27
CA LEU A 173 -6.46 -2.46 -28.60
C LEU A 173 -6.69 -2.36 -27.08
N LEU A 174 -6.98 -3.50 -26.46
CA LEU A 174 -7.41 -3.59 -25.06
C LEU A 174 -6.35 -4.22 -24.14
N SER A 175 -5.55 -5.15 -24.66
CA SER A 175 -4.59 -5.93 -23.88
C SER A 175 -3.26 -6.13 -24.61
N LEU A 176 -2.18 -6.32 -23.84
CA LEU A 176 -0.83 -6.53 -24.37
C LEU A 176 -0.14 -7.68 -23.63
N ALA A 177 0.62 -8.50 -24.36
CA ALA A 177 1.54 -9.48 -23.78
C ALA A 177 2.81 -9.60 -24.61
N TRP A 178 3.98 -9.50 -23.97
CA TRP A 178 5.26 -9.73 -24.62
C TRP A 178 5.59 -11.22 -24.67
N HIS A 179 6.03 -11.70 -25.83
CA HIS A 179 6.51 -13.07 -25.96
C HIS A 179 7.83 -13.23 -25.18
N PRO A 180 8.15 -14.43 -24.63
CA PRO A 180 9.40 -14.66 -23.90
C PRO A 180 10.67 -14.45 -24.72
N SER A 181 10.59 -14.53 -26.06
CA SER A 181 11.70 -14.16 -26.96
C SER A 181 11.93 -12.65 -27.06
N GLU A 182 11.04 -11.83 -26.50
CA GLU A 182 11.10 -10.36 -26.46
C GLU A 182 11.02 -9.65 -27.83
N GLU A 183 10.91 -10.41 -28.91
CA GLU A 183 10.81 -9.90 -30.27
C GLU A 183 9.35 -9.73 -30.71
N LEU A 184 8.43 -10.49 -30.11
CA LEU A 184 7.01 -10.47 -30.48
C LEU A 184 6.15 -9.83 -29.39
N LEU A 185 5.12 -9.11 -29.83
CA LEU A 185 4.12 -8.48 -28.97
C LEU A 185 2.72 -8.89 -29.44
N ALA A 186 1.96 -9.56 -28.57
CA ALA A 186 0.55 -9.84 -28.81
C ALA A 186 -0.32 -8.68 -28.32
N CYS A 187 -1.26 -8.24 -29.17
CA CYS A 187 -2.20 -7.16 -28.89
C CYS A 187 -3.63 -7.68 -29.08
N GLY A 188 -4.47 -7.62 -28.03
CA GLY A 188 -5.87 -8.04 -28.09
C GLY A 188 -6.76 -6.90 -28.54
N SER A 189 -7.70 -7.17 -29.45
CA SER A 189 -8.63 -6.18 -30.00
C SER A 189 -10.04 -6.33 -29.44
N SER A 190 -10.79 -5.23 -29.47
CA SER A 190 -12.25 -5.17 -29.31
C SER A 190 -13.06 -5.79 -30.46
N ARG A 191 -12.41 -6.48 -31.41
CA ARG A 191 -13.01 -7.10 -32.61
C ARG A 191 -12.75 -8.61 -32.67
N GLY A 192 -12.42 -9.22 -31.53
CA GLY A 192 -12.23 -10.67 -31.41
C GLY A 192 -10.94 -11.17 -32.05
N THR A 193 -9.98 -10.29 -32.28
CA THR A 193 -8.70 -10.63 -32.92
C THR A 193 -7.53 -10.37 -31.98
N VAL A 194 -6.54 -11.26 -32.01
CA VAL A 194 -5.23 -11.04 -31.42
C VAL A 194 -4.23 -10.81 -32.55
N HIS A 195 -3.57 -9.66 -32.51
CA HIS A 195 -2.55 -9.26 -33.46
C HIS A 195 -1.16 -9.51 -32.86
N VAL A 196 -0.37 -10.39 -33.47
CA VAL A 196 1.00 -10.66 -33.07
C VAL A 196 1.92 -9.82 -33.95
N MET A 197 2.53 -8.82 -33.33
CA MET A 197 3.41 -7.85 -33.97
C MET A 197 4.87 -8.25 -33.79
N ASP A 198 5.67 -8.09 -34.84
CA ASP A 198 7.13 -8.23 -34.79
C ASP A 198 7.75 -6.87 -34.44
N CYS A 199 8.40 -6.79 -33.28
CA CYS A 199 9.04 -5.57 -32.79
C CYS A 199 10.44 -5.31 -33.39
N VAL A 200 10.99 -6.25 -34.16
CA VAL A 200 12.25 -6.11 -34.89
C VAL A 200 11.98 -5.56 -36.28
N ASN A 201 11.07 -6.20 -37.03
CA ASN A 201 10.73 -5.83 -38.40
C ASN A 201 9.58 -4.81 -38.50
N PHE A 202 8.85 -4.59 -37.42
CA PHE A 202 7.75 -3.62 -37.32
C PHE A 202 6.59 -3.89 -38.29
N ASN A 203 6.18 -5.15 -38.38
CA ASN A 203 5.02 -5.59 -39.13
C ASN A 203 4.08 -6.48 -38.28
N GLU A 204 2.85 -6.68 -38.76
CA GLU A 204 1.94 -7.68 -38.19
C GLU A 204 2.38 -9.05 -38.71
N MET A 205 2.89 -9.90 -37.82
CA MET A 205 3.34 -11.25 -38.17
C MET A 205 2.17 -12.20 -38.32
N ARG A 206 1.22 -12.15 -37.39
CA ARG A 206 0.06 -13.05 -37.36
C ARG A 206 -1.19 -12.36 -36.84
N ARG A 207 -2.33 -12.87 -37.30
CA ARG A 207 -3.66 -12.54 -36.78
C ARG A 207 -4.36 -13.82 -36.35
N ILE A 208 -4.71 -13.89 -35.07
CA ILE A 208 -5.43 -15.02 -34.47
C ILE A 208 -6.85 -14.54 -34.22
N SER A 209 -7.85 -15.24 -34.76
CA SER A 209 -9.26 -14.92 -34.53
C SER A 209 -9.77 -15.77 -33.37
N VAL A 210 -10.35 -15.11 -32.37
CA VAL A 210 -10.99 -15.78 -31.24
C VAL A 210 -12.37 -16.23 -31.69
N CYS A 211 -12.66 -17.52 -31.51
CA CYS A 211 -13.88 -18.14 -31.98
C CYS A 211 -15.12 -17.50 -31.33
N ASN A 212 -16.04 -16.98 -32.14
CA ASN A 212 -17.37 -16.58 -31.68
C ASN A 212 -18.25 -17.84 -31.63
N VAL A 213 -18.25 -18.50 -30.47
CA VAL A 213 -19.14 -19.63 -30.23
C VAL A 213 -20.34 -19.06 -29.47
N ALA A 214 -21.38 -18.69 -30.22
CA ALA A 214 -22.66 -18.23 -29.69
C ALA A 214 -23.39 -19.37 -28.93
N TYR A 215 -22.89 -19.73 -27.75
CA TYR A 215 -23.58 -20.59 -26.79
C TYR A 215 -23.59 -19.88 -25.44
N GLY A 216 -24.49 -18.92 -25.31
CA GLY A 216 -24.73 -18.19 -24.07
C GLY A 216 -26.17 -18.33 -23.60
N ALA A 217 -26.35 -18.54 -22.29
CA ALA A 217 -27.63 -18.63 -21.58
C ALA A 217 -28.49 -17.35 -21.57
N HIS A 218 -28.18 -16.36 -22.43
CA HIS A 218 -28.86 -15.05 -22.55
C HIS A 218 -29.58 -14.85 -23.88
N GLY A 219 -29.94 -15.95 -24.57
CA GLY A 219 -30.63 -15.86 -25.86
C GLY A 219 -29.72 -15.32 -26.96
N ILE A 220 -30.25 -15.27 -28.17
CA ILE A 220 -29.56 -14.84 -29.39
C ILE A 220 -29.09 -13.38 -29.20
N LEU A 221 -27.83 -13.19 -28.81
CA LEU A 221 -27.13 -11.97 -29.17
C LEU A 221 -26.96 -12.03 -30.68
N ASN A 222 -27.33 -10.94 -31.36
CA ASN A 222 -27.17 -10.84 -32.81
C ASN A 222 -25.73 -11.22 -33.16
N ALA A 223 -25.55 -12.01 -34.23
CA ALA A 223 -24.25 -12.44 -34.78
C ALA A 223 -23.40 -11.26 -35.33
N THR A 224 -23.63 -10.04 -34.84
CA THR A 224 -23.02 -8.77 -35.22
C THR A 224 -22.11 -8.17 -34.15
N ASP A 225 -22.19 -8.62 -32.89
CA ASP A 225 -21.31 -8.14 -31.82
C ASP A 225 -20.07 -9.05 -31.73
N GLU A 226 -18.92 -8.50 -32.13
CA GLU A 226 -17.62 -9.17 -32.07
C GLU A 226 -17.07 -9.17 -30.64
N ASN A 227 -16.48 -10.29 -30.22
CA ASN A 227 -15.98 -10.47 -28.85
C ASN A 227 -14.83 -9.51 -28.53
N CYS A 228 -14.75 -9.00 -27.30
CA CYS A 228 -13.59 -8.22 -26.87
C CYS A 228 -12.53 -9.14 -26.26
N VAL A 229 -11.26 -9.01 -26.67
CA VAL A 229 -10.14 -9.69 -26.00
C VAL A 229 -9.59 -8.77 -24.92
N TRP A 230 -10.00 -9.00 -23.67
CA TRP A 230 -9.72 -8.12 -22.53
C TRP A 230 -8.39 -8.39 -21.86
N ALA A 231 -7.92 -9.64 -21.89
CA ALA A 231 -6.70 -10.04 -21.21
C ALA A 231 -5.85 -10.97 -22.09
N LEU A 232 -4.54 -10.76 -22.05
CA LEU A 232 -3.54 -11.62 -22.69
C LEU A 232 -2.39 -11.86 -21.73
N THR A 233 -1.82 -13.07 -21.76
CA THR A 233 -0.54 -13.36 -21.13
C THR A 233 0.22 -14.40 -21.96
N TYR A 234 1.53 -14.26 -22.04
CA TYR A 234 2.40 -15.31 -22.55
C TYR A 234 2.94 -16.16 -21.40
N LEU A 235 3.08 -17.45 -21.64
CA LEU A 235 3.74 -18.38 -20.75
C LEU A 235 5.22 -18.55 -21.14
N PRO A 236 6.09 -19.00 -20.23
CA PRO A 236 7.51 -19.23 -20.53
C PRO A 236 7.77 -20.19 -21.70
N ASP A 237 6.88 -21.15 -21.93
CA ASP A 237 6.98 -22.12 -23.04
C ASP A 237 6.53 -21.56 -24.40
N GLY A 238 6.10 -20.29 -24.44
CA GLY A 238 5.61 -19.64 -25.65
C GLY A 238 4.11 -19.77 -25.87
N THR A 239 3.37 -20.51 -25.04
CA THR A 239 1.90 -20.57 -25.10
C THR A 239 1.32 -19.18 -24.85
N LEU A 240 0.38 -18.76 -25.70
CA LEU A 240 -0.39 -17.53 -25.50
C LEU A 240 -1.74 -17.88 -24.84
N VAL A 241 -2.17 -17.10 -23.87
CA VAL A 241 -3.48 -17.26 -23.22
C VAL A 241 -4.30 -15.99 -23.41
N SER A 242 -5.56 -16.14 -23.78
CA SER A 242 -6.52 -15.04 -23.96
C SER A 242 -7.77 -15.21 -23.11
N GLY A 243 -8.25 -14.12 -22.53
CA GLY A 243 -9.55 -14.00 -21.89
C GLY A 243 -10.46 -13.06 -22.69
N ASP A 244 -11.66 -13.51 -23.02
CA ASP A 244 -12.60 -12.75 -23.86
C ASP A 244 -13.89 -12.33 -23.13
N SER A 245 -14.69 -11.50 -23.80
CA SER A 245 -15.99 -11.01 -23.32
C SER A 245 -17.06 -12.10 -23.20
N ASP A 246 -16.89 -13.23 -23.88
CA ASP A 246 -17.81 -14.37 -23.75
C ASP A 246 -17.55 -15.18 -22.48
N GLY A 247 -16.49 -14.88 -21.73
CA GLY A 247 -16.12 -15.63 -20.53
C GLY A 247 -15.22 -16.85 -20.82
N ALA A 248 -14.68 -16.95 -22.02
CA ALA A 248 -13.79 -18.04 -22.38
C ALA A 248 -12.33 -17.70 -22.08
N VAL A 249 -11.61 -18.70 -21.56
CA VAL A 249 -10.15 -18.69 -21.45
C VAL A 249 -9.61 -19.66 -22.50
N THR A 250 -8.83 -19.15 -23.45
CA THR A 250 -8.31 -19.93 -24.58
C THR A 250 -6.79 -19.94 -24.58
N PHE A 251 -6.21 -21.12 -24.75
CA PHE A 251 -4.79 -21.37 -24.84
C PHE A 251 -4.43 -21.60 -26.31
N TRP A 252 -3.37 -20.96 -26.77
CA TRP A 252 -2.96 -20.94 -28.17
C TRP A 252 -1.48 -21.31 -28.29
N ASP A 253 -1.16 -22.08 -29.32
CA ASP A 253 0.22 -22.19 -29.79
C ASP A 253 0.58 -20.88 -30.49
N ALA A 254 1.50 -20.11 -29.91
CA ALA A 254 1.89 -18.82 -30.47
C ALA A 254 2.71 -18.93 -31.77
N LYS A 255 3.36 -20.07 -32.00
CA LYS A 255 4.18 -20.30 -33.20
C LYS A 255 3.30 -20.47 -34.44
N PHE A 256 2.20 -21.21 -34.30
CA PHE A 256 1.29 -21.49 -35.41
C PHE A 256 -0.02 -20.70 -35.36
N GLY A 257 -0.34 -20.08 -34.22
CA GLY A 257 -1.61 -19.37 -33.99
C GLY A 257 -2.80 -20.31 -33.86
N THR A 258 -2.59 -21.58 -33.49
CA THR A 258 -3.63 -22.60 -33.40
C THR A 258 -4.16 -22.72 -31.98
N GLU A 259 -5.46 -22.94 -31.84
CA GLU A 259 -6.09 -23.20 -30.54
C GLU A 259 -5.62 -24.56 -29.98
N LEU A 260 -5.12 -24.55 -28.75
CA LEU A 260 -4.74 -25.75 -28.00
C LEU A 260 -5.92 -26.26 -27.16
N SER A 261 -6.60 -25.35 -26.47
CA SER A 261 -7.77 -25.64 -25.66
C SER A 261 -8.56 -24.38 -25.33
N ARG A 262 -9.87 -24.52 -25.15
CA ARG A 262 -10.78 -23.44 -24.78
C ARG A 262 -11.65 -23.87 -23.61
N HIS A 263 -11.76 -22.99 -22.60
CA HIS A 263 -12.52 -23.26 -21.39
C HIS A 263 -13.57 -22.17 -21.15
N GLN A 264 -14.84 -22.57 -21.25
CA GLN A 264 -16.00 -21.72 -21.00
C GLN A 264 -16.41 -21.79 -19.52
N GLN A 265 -15.60 -21.18 -18.63
CA GLN A 265 -15.83 -21.27 -17.19
C GLN A 265 -16.48 -20.01 -16.60
N HIS A 266 -16.12 -18.83 -17.11
CA HIS A 266 -16.71 -17.58 -16.65
C HIS A 266 -18.06 -17.36 -17.34
N LYS A 267 -18.95 -16.65 -16.65
CA LYS A 267 -20.30 -16.31 -17.14
C LYS A 267 -20.39 -14.89 -17.70
N ALA A 268 -19.29 -14.16 -17.65
CA ALA A 268 -19.12 -12.78 -18.10
C ALA A 268 -17.64 -12.58 -18.46
N ASP A 269 -17.32 -11.38 -18.92
CA ASP A 269 -16.01 -10.96 -19.43
C ASP A 269 -14.85 -11.35 -18.51
N VAL A 270 -13.82 -11.97 -19.08
CA VAL A 270 -12.54 -12.27 -18.40
C VAL A 270 -11.62 -11.06 -18.50
N LEU A 271 -11.51 -10.28 -17.42
CA LEU A 271 -10.79 -9.00 -17.41
C LEU A 271 -9.29 -9.12 -17.13
N ALA A 272 -8.86 -10.18 -16.44
CA ALA A 272 -7.47 -10.34 -16.02
C ALA A 272 -7.01 -11.79 -16.06
N LEU A 273 -5.73 -11.96 -16.39
CA LEU A 273 -5.01 -13.23 -16.38
C LEU A 273 -3.69 -13.08 -15.60
N ALA A 274 -3.28 -14.11 -14.88
CA ALA A 274 -1.95 -14.21 -14.29
C ALA A 274 -1.43 -15.64 -14.39
N ALA A 275 -0.18 -15.81 -14.81
CA ALA A 275 0.48 -17.10 -14.91
C ALA A 275 1.55 -17.25 -13.83
N THR A 276 1.70 -18.45 -13.28
CA THR A 276 2.81 -18.73 -12.35
C THR A 276 4.16 -18.60 -13.05
N PRO A 277 5.24 -18.22 -12.34
CA PRO A 277 6.59 -18.18 -12.91
C PRO A 277 7.02 -19.50 -13.56
N SER A 278 6.55 -20.64 -13.01
CA SER A 278 6.75 -21.98 -13.58
C SER A 278 6.07 -22.22 -14.93
N GLY A 279 5.07 -21.40 -15.30
CA GLY A 279 4.26 -21.62 -16.50
C GLY A 279 3.27 -22.79 -16.42
N LYS A 280 3.14 -23.45 -15.26
CA LYS A 280 2.28 -24.63 -15.07
C LYS A 280 0.83 -24.30 -14.72
N LYS A 281 0.58 -23.11 -14.17
CA LYS A 281 -0.76 -22.69 -13.74
C LYS A 281 -1.09 -21.31 -14.27
N VAL A 282 -2.36 -21.12 -14.61
CA VAL A 282 -2.93 -19.85 -15.04
C VAL A 282 -4.18 -19.56 -14.24
N PHE A 283 -4.30 -18.33 -13.78
CA PHE A 283 -5.47 -17.82 -13.08
C PHE A 283 -6.21 -16.83 -13.96
N ALA A 284 -7.53 -16.92 -13.97
CA ALA A 284 -8.40 -16.01 -14.70
C ALA A 284 -9.46 -15.41 -13.78
N SER A 285 -9.80 -14.15 -14.04
CA SER A 285 -10.85 -13.46 -13.31
C SER A 285 -11.52 -12.37 -14.15
N GLY A 286 -12.69 -11.94 -13.69
CA GLY A 286 -13.48 -10.99 -14.45
C GLY A 286 -14.69 -10.44 -13.72
N VAL A 287 -15.71 -10.07 -14.49
CA VAL A 287 -16.93 -9.39 -14.03
C VAL A 287 -17.79 -10.27 -13.11
N ASP A 288 -17.72 -11.59 -13.27
CA ASP A 288 -18.50 -12.55 -12.49
C ASP A 288 -17.95 -12.84 -11.08
N SER A 289 -16.93 -12.08 -10.65
CA SER A 289 -16.20 -12.19 -9.38
C SER A 289 -15.49 -13.54 -9.13
N GLN A 290 -15.51 -14.43 -10.13
CA GLN A 290 -14.87 -15.73 -10.05
C GLN A 290 -13.37 -15.61 -10.30
N LEU A 291 -12.61 -16.39 -9.55
CA LEU A 291 -11.19 -16.62 -9.75
C LEU A 291 -11.01 -18.09 -10.12
N ALA A 292 -10.73 -18.39 -11.39
CA ALA A 292 -10.56 -19.76 -11.89
C ALA A 292 -9.07 -20.13 -11.98
N GLU A 293 -8.74 -21.38 -11.63
CA GLU A 293 -7.40 -21.97 -11.75
C GLU A 293 -7.40 -23.00 -12.89
N PHE A 294 -6.44 -22.85 -13.81
CA PHE A 294 -6.13 -23.78 -14.89
C PHE A 294 -4.73 -24.33 -14.68
N GLU A 295 -4.56 -25.62 -14.92
CA GLU A 295 -3.28 -26.31 -14.75
C GLU A 295 -2.93 -27.04 -16.04
N LYS A 296 -1.64 -27.01 -16.40
CA LYS A 296 -1.09 -27.77 -17.52
C LYS A 296 -0.91 -29.23 -17.07
N LEU A 297 -1.44 -30.17 -17.83
CA LEU A 297 -1.25 -31.59 -17.55
C LEU A 297 0.24 -31.98 -17.73
N ASP A 298 0.70 -32.94 -16.92
CA ASP A 298 2.11 -33.35 -16.87
C ASP A 298 2.66 -33.80 -18.24
N GLU A 299 3.91 -33.44 -18.52
CA GLU A 299 4.64 -33.82 -19.75
C GLU A 299 4.70 -35.34 -19.99
N HIS A 300 4.59 -36.15 -18.92
CA HIS A 300 4.59 -37.61 -19.03
C HIS A 300 3.32 -38.16 -19.71
N LEU A 301 2.20 -37.45 -19.64
CA LEU A 301 0.95 -37.79 -20.33
C LEU A 301 0.98 -37.35 -21.81
N GLU A 302 1.88 -36.42 -22.18
CA GLU A 302 2.04 -35.94 -23.57
C GLU A 302 2.44 -37.07 -24.53
N LYS A 303 3.12 -38.12 -24.03
CA LYS A 303 3.60 -39.23 -24.85
C LYS A 303 2.51 -40.19 -25.33
N GLU A 304 1.33 -40.20 -24.71
CA GLU A 304 0.24 -41.12 -25.09
C GLU A 304 -0.81 -40.48 -26.01
N GLU A 305 -1.11 -39.18 -25.88
CA GLU A 305 -2.18 -38.54 -26.67
C GLU A 305 -1.77 -37.29 -27.47
N GLY A 306 -0.51 -36.82 -27.39
CA GLY A 306 0.04 -35.84 -28.34
C GLY A 306 -0.49 -34.39 -28.27
N TYR A 307 -1.24 -34.00 -27.24
CA TYR A 307 -1.74 -32.63 -27.07
C TYR A 307 -1.35 -32.01 -25.70
N ASN A 308 -0.88 -30.76 -25.76
CA ASN A 308 -0.65 -29.86 -24.62
C ASN A 308 -1.99 -29.44 -24.00
N GLN A 309 -2.67 -30.35 -23.30
CA GLN A 309 -4.02 -30.10 -22.81
C GLN A 309 -4.00 -29.37 -21.46
N TRP A 310 -4.57 -28.17 -21.44
CA TRP A 310 -4.86 -27.44 -20.22
C TRP A 310 -6.18 -27.93 -19.64
N THR A 311 -6.28 -27.95 -18.30
CA THR A 311 -7.50 -28.33 -17.61
C THR A 311 -7.92 -27.26 -16.63
N TYR A 312 -9.22 -26.98 -16.58
CA TYR A 312 -9.82 -26.26 -15.45
C TYR A 312 -9.76 -27.15 -14.20
N THR A 313 -9.45 -26.55 -13.05
CA THR A 313 -9.24 -27.31 -11.82
C THR A 313 -10.21 -26.90 -10.71
N THR A 314 -10.22 -25.63 -10.34
CA THR A 314 -11.13 -25.11 -9.31
C THR A 314 -11.38 -23.62 -9.51
N SER A 315 -12.28 -23.07 -8.70
CA SER A 315 -12.47 -21.63 -8.62
C SER A 315 -12.90 -21.16 -7.24
N LYS A 316 -12.70 -19.88 -6.97
CA LYS A 316 -13.13 -19.19 -5.75
C LYS A 316 -13.85 -17.90 -6.08
N ARG A 317 -14.71 -17.42 -5.17
CA ARG A 317 -15.39 -16.12 -5.26
C ARG A 317 -15.26 -15.33 -3.95
N PRO A 318 -14.07 -14.83 -3.61
CA PRO A 318 -13.87 -14.09 -2.37
C PRO A 318 -14.12 -12.59 -2.51
N HIS A 319 -14.11 -12.06 -3.75
CA HIS A 319 -14.51 -10.69 -4.04
C HIS A 319 -16.04 -10.59 -4.09
N THR A 320 -16.54 -9.40 -3.74
CA THR A 320 -17.98 -9.08 -3.81
C THR A 320 -18.40 -8.48 -5.16
N HIS A 321 -17.42 -7.99 -5.91
CA HIS A 321 -17.57 -7.35 -7.22
C HIS A 321 -16.55 -7.92 -8.20
N ASP A 322 -16.57 -7.39 -9.41
CA ASP A 322 -15.67 -7.61 -10.53
C ASP A 322 -14.20 -7.58 -10.07
N VAL A 323 -13.42 -8.55 -10.53
CA VAL A 323 -11.97 -8.60 -10.32
C VAL A 323 -11.31 -8.07 -11.59
N ARG A 324 -10.59 -6.95 -11.47
CA ARG A 324 -10.05 -6.20 -12.61
C ARG A 324 -8.57 -6.47 -12.87
N ALA A 325 -7.84 -6.91 -11.86
CA ALA A 325 -6.40 -7.07 -11.95
C ALA A 325 -5.92 -8.31 -11.18
N LEU A 326 -4.98 -9.04 -11.79
CA LEU A 326 -4.27 -10.17 -11.23
C LEU A 326 -2.78 -10.01 -11.46
N VAL A 327 -1.97 -10.32 -10.45
CA VAL A 327 -0.50 -10.39 -10.59
C VAL A 327 0.08 -11.49 -9.71
N MET A 328 1.25 -11.99 -10.10
CA MET A 328 2.05 -12.89 -9.28
C MET A 328 3.11 -12.12 -8.51
N ALA A 329 3.05 -12.20 -7.19
CA ALA A 329 4.12 -11.80 -6.30
C ALA A 329 4.96 -13.03 -5.94
N ALA A 330 6.27 -12.86 -5.81
CA ALA A 330 7.19 -13.91 -5.41
C ALA A 330 8.23 -13.30 -4.47
N THR A 331 8.60 -14.02 -3.42
CA THR A 331 9.60 -13.55 -2.44
C THR A 331 11.00 -14.10 -2.73
N SER A 332 11.11 -15.08 -3.61
CA SER A 332 12.38 -15.62 -4.08
C SER A 332 12.24 -16.17 -5.50
N SER A 333 13.36 -16.26 -6.23
CA SER A 333 13.43 -16.90 -7.55
C SER A 333 13.19 -18.41 -7.51
N ALA A 334 13.20 -19.02 -6.32
CA ALA A 334 12.98 -20.45 -6.11
C ALA A 334 11.50 -20.81 -5.87
N ASP A 335 10.62 -19.82 -5.68
CA ASP A 335 9.19 -20.05 -5.48
C ASP A 335 8.51 -20.27 -6.85
N GLU A 336 8.30 -21.54 -7.21
CA GLU A 336 7.77 -21.94 -8.53
C GLU A 336 6.34 -21.41 -8.78
N ASP A 337 5.52 -21.35 -7.74
CA ASP A 337 4.10 -21.00 -7.84
C ASP A 337 3.81 -19.59 -7.30
N GLY A 338 4.51 -19.13 -6.26
CA GLY A 338 4.36 -17.76 -5.73
C GLY A 338 3.02 -17.47 -5.06
N ILE A 339 2.77 -16.16 -4.82
CA ILE A 339 1.55 -15.62 -4.24
C ILE A 339 0.78 -14.85 -5.31
N LEU A 340 -0.42 -15.32 -5.64
CA LEU A 340 -1.35 -14.62 -6.51
C LEU A 340 -1.99 -13.47 -5.73
N ILE A 341 -2.09 -12.29 -6.34
CA ILE A 341 -2.79 -11.12 -5.81
C ILE A 341 -3.94 -10.75 -6.73
N SER A 342 -5.11 -10.53 -6.15
CA SER A 342 -6.29 -10.03 -6.88
C SER A 342 -6.79 -8.71 -6.31
N GLY A 343 -7.24 -7.84 -7.21
CA GLY A 343 -7.87 -6.56 -6.90
C GLY A 343 -9.06 -6.28 -7.81
N GLY A 344 -10.08 -5.61 -7.26
CA GLY A 344 -11.32 -5.38 -7.98
C GLY A 344 -12.11 -4.14 -7.55
N ASN A 345 -13.36 -4.10 -8.00
CA ASN A 345 -14.29 -2.99 -7.76
C ASN A 345 -14.73 -2.86 -6.30
N ASP A 346 -14.55 -3.90 -5.49
CA ASP A 346 -14.76 -3.84 -4.05
C ASP A 346 -13.60 -3.21 -3.28
N ALA A 347 -12.58 -2.71 -3.99
CA ALA A 347 -11.40 -2.04 -3.47
C ALA A 347 -10.51 -2.90 -2.54
N GLN A 348 -10.79 -4.20 -2.42
CA GLN A 348 -10.01 -5.12 -1.60
C GLN A 348 -8.82 -5.66 -2.37
N LEU A 349 -7.74 -5.94 -1.63
CA LEU A 349 -6.62 -6.74 -2.11
C LEU A 349 -6.60 -8.07 -1.36
N LEU A 350 -6.61 -9.17 -2.11
CA LEU A 350 -6.58 -10.53 -1.59
C LEU A 350 -5.35 -11.27 -2.09
N ALA A 351 -4.72 -12.03 -1.20
CA ALA A 351 -3.57 -12.86 -1.50
C ALA A 351 -3.92 -14.35 -1.40
N TYR A 352 -3.42 -15.13 -2.36
CA TYR A 352 -3.61 -16.59 -2.43
C TYR A 352 -2.25 -17.24 -2.58
N ASN A 353 -2.01 -18.29 -1.81
CA ASN A 353 -0.93 -19.21 -2.14
C ASN A 353 -1.33 -19.96 -3.41
N ALA A 354 -0.63 -19.74 -4.52
CA ALA A 354 -0.97 -20.34 -5.81
C ALA A 354 -0.71 -21.86 -5.81
N GLY A 355 0.31 -22.33 -5.10
CA GLY A 355 0.58 -23.76 -4.91
C GLY A 355 -0.49 -24.49 -4.12
N LEU A 356 -1.09 -23.81 -3.16
CA LEU A 356 -2.12 -24.35 -2.26
C LEU A 356 -3.50 -23.76 -2.54
N PHE A 357 -3.75 -23.29 -3.77
CA PHE A 357 -4.98 -22.59 -4.12
C PHE A 357 -6.22 -23.41 -3.77
N ARG A 358 -6.26 -24.71 -4.06
CA ARG A 358 -7.42 -25.56 -3.71
C ARG A 358 -7.67 -25.71 -2.21
N LYS A 359 -6.62 -25.63 -1.39
CA LYS A 359 -6.65 -26.01 0.04
C LYS A 359 -6.79 -24.82 0.98
N GLN A 360 -6.24 -23.67 0.62
CA GLN A 360 -6.17 -22.50 1.51
C GLN A 360 -7.14 -21.40 1.08
N HIS A 361 -7.81 -20.76 2.04
CA HIS A 361 -8.57 -19.54 1.77
C HIS A 361 -7.64 -18.35 1.54
N PRO A 362 -8.06 -17.37 0.71
CA PRO A 362 -7.31 -16.13 0.57
C PRO A 362 -7.21 -15.36 1.89
N VAL A 363 -6.14 -14.59 2.00
CA VAL A 363 -5.94 -13.63 3.09
C VAL A 363 -6.18 -12.22 2.57
N ARG A 364 -6.90 -11.41 3.33
CA ARG A 364 -7.09 -9.99 3.01
C ARG A 364 -5.84 -9.21 3.38
N VAL A 365 -5.21 -8.61 2.37
CA VAL A 365 -3.96 -7.84 2.50
C VAL A 365 -4.26 -6.43 3.00
N VAL A 366 -5.25 -5.78 2.38
CA VAL A 366 -5.64 -4.40 2.68
C VAL A 366 -7.15 -4.34 2.84
N SER A 367 -7.60 -3.87 4.00
CA SER A 367 -9.01 -3.63 4.32
C SER A 367 -9.33 -2.17 4.64
N VAL A 368 -8.32 -1.43 5.10
CA VAL A 368 -8.36 -0.01 5.48
C VAL A 368 -7.04 0.66 5.11
N PRO A 369 -6.97 1.99 5.08
CA PRO A 369 -5.71 2.69 4.81
C PRO A 369 -4.72 2.37 5.93
N GLN A 370 -3.47 2.04 5.59
CA GLN A 370 -2.45 1.77 6.60
C GLN A 370 -2.08 3.01 7.42
N ARG A 371 -2.21 4.21 6.84
CA ARG A 371 -2.17 5.48 7.58
C ARG A 371 -3.56 5.78 8.14
N THR A 372 -3.66 6.09 9.43
CA THR A 372 -4.93 6.51 10.05
C THR A 372 -5.41 7.85 9.46
N PRO A 373 -6.56 7.90 8.76
CA PRO A 373 -7.10 9.14 8.18
C PRO A 373 -7.81 10.01 9.23
N ILE A 374 -7.55 9.77 10.50
CA ILE A 374 -8.24 10.40 11.63
C ILE A 374 -7.20 10.98 12.57
N SER A 375 -7.41 12.23 12.96
CA SER A 375 -6.70 12.86 14.08
C SER A 375 -7.71 13.46 15.06
N ILE A 376 -7.31 13.60 16.33
CA ILE A 376 -8.18 14.13 17.38
C ILE A 376 -7.44 15.21 18.16
N THR A 377 -8.20 16.11 18.77
CA THR A 377 -7.64 17.10 19.70
C THR A 377 -7.05 16.42 20.94
N GLY A 378 -6.03 17.06 21.50
CA GLY A 378 -5.26 16.52 22.62
C GLY A 378 -5.95 16.69 23.97
N VAL A 379 -5.34 16.13 25.01
CA VAL A 379 -5.80 16.26 26.40
C VAL A 379 -5.61 17.70 26.87
N GLY A 380 -6.69 18.34 27.33
CA GLY A 380 -6.69 19.77 27.68
C GLY A 380 -7.22 20.69 26.58
N GLY A 381 -7.53 20.13 25.40
CA GLY A 381 -8.27 20.80 24.34
C GLY A 381 -9.79 20.90 24.60
N PRO A 382 -10.59 21.09 23.54
CA PRO A 382 -12.05 21.16 23.64
C PRO A 382 -12.62 19.92 24.33
N ASN A 383 -13.62 20.12 25.19
CA ASN A 383 -14.38 19.05 25.81
C ASN A 383 -15.86 19.28 25.50
N PRO A 384 -16.49 18.44 24.66
CA PRO A 384 -15.96 17.18 24.11
C PRO A 384 -14.92 17.38 22.99
N PRO A 385 -13.99 16.42 22.78
CA PRO A 385 -12.92 16.55 21.80
C PRO A 385 -13.44 16.69 20.37
N LEU A 386 -12.65 17.38 19.53
CA LEU A 386 -12.89 17.42 18.10
C LEU A 386 -12.11 16.29 17.41
N LEU A 387 -12.72 15.73 16.37
CA LEU A 387 -12.15 14.71 15.50
C LEU A 387 -12.08 15.27 14.08
N LEU A 388 -10.91 15.21 13.47
CA LEU A 388 -10.69 15.50 12.05
C LEU A 388 -10.68 14.19 11.28
N ALA A 389 -11.55 14.06 10.28
CA ALA A 389 -11.58 12.97 9.33
C ALA A 389 -11.10 13.46 7.96
N GLU A 390 -10.09 12.79 7.43
CA GLU A 390 -9.48 13.07 6.15
C GLU A 390 -10.19 12.32 5.01
N HIS A 391 -10.54 13.05 3.96
CA HIS A 391 -11.03 12.51 2.69
C HIS A 391 -10.12 12.94 1.55
N ALA A 392 -10.41 12.45 0.33
CA ALA A 392 -9.57 12.74 -0.83
C ALA A 392 -9.47 14.25 -1.13
N GLN A 393 -10.58 14.99 -1.12
CA GLN A 393 -10.61 16.41 -1.52
C GLN A 393 -11.24 17.34 -0.46
N TRP A 394 -11.61 16.81 0.70
CA TRP A 394 -12.15 17.62 1.79
C TRP A 394 -11.77 17.03 3.15
N LEU A 395 -11.99 17.82 4.19
CA LEU A 395 -11.83 17.39 5.58
C LEU A 395 -13.14 17.61 6.32
N ASP A 396 -13.53 16.64 7.15
CA ASP A 396 -14.69 16.76 8.03
C ASP A 396 -14.24 16.90 9.48
N VAL A 397 -14.75 17.90 10.20
CA VAL A 397 -14.55 18.03 11.64
C VAL A 397 -15.81 17.60 12.36
N TRP A 398 -15.65 16.78 13.38
CA TRP A 398 -16.71 16.25 14.20
C TRP A 398 -16.49 16.62 15.65
N ARG A 399 -17.56 16.98 16.34
CA ARG A 399 -17.60 17.02 17.80
C ARG A 399 -18.01 15.64 18.31
N ILE A 400 -17.17 15.01 19.12
CA ILE A 400 -17.46 13.68 19.66
C ILE A 400 -18.67 13.76 20.62
N GLY A 401 -19.53 12.73 20.59
CA GLY A 401 -20.67 12.65 21.49
C GLY A 401 -20.27 12.54 22.97
N GLU A 402 -21.16 12.92 23.87
CA GLU A 402 -20.94 12.85 25.31
C GLU A 402 -21.72 11.70 25.95
N SER A 403 -21.14 11.03 26.93
CA SER A 403 -21.79 9.96 27.71
C SER A 403 -22.47 10.51 28.96
N ARG A 404 -23.57 9.87 29.39
CA ARG A 404 -24.17 10.13 30.71
C ARG A 404 -23.30 9.53 31.83
N LYS A 405 -23.25 10.19 33.00
CA LYS A 405 -22.38 9.83 34.15
C LYS A 405 -22.61 8.45 34.80
N ARG A 406 -23.66 7.69 34.44
CA ARG A 406 -23.93 6.35 34.98
C ARG A 406 -24.12 5.33 33.87
N ALA A 407 -23.31 4.28 33.88
CA ALA A 407 -23.53 3.08 33.08
C ALA A 407 -24.72 2.29 33.62
N ASP A 408 -25.48 1.67 32.73
CA ASP A 408 -26.53 0.75 33.13
C ASP A 408 -25.89 -0.54 33.67
N LYS A 409 -26.14 -0.88 34.95
CA LYS A 409 -25.43 -1.96 35.65
C LYS A 409 -25.65 -3.35 35.01
N ARG A 410 -26.69 -3.50 34.16
CA ARG A 410 -27.07 -4.77 33.52
C ARG A 410 -26.39 -5.01 32.17
N GLU A 411 -26.11 -3.96 31.39
CA GLU A 411 -25.51 -4.09 30.04
C GLU A 411 -24.05 -3.66 29.96
N GLY A 412 -23.55 -2.88 30.93
CA GLY A 412 -22.19 -2.32 30.86
C GLY A 412 -22.02 -1.23 29.79
N THR A 413 -23.10 -0.81 29.13
CA THR A 413 -23.14 0.27 28.15
C THR A 413 -23.58 1.59 28.79
N MET A 414 -22.98 2.69 28.34
CA MET A 414 -23.41 4.05 28.72
C MET A 414 -24.27 4.65 27.62
N LYS A 415 -25.42 5.22 27.98
CA LYS A 415 -26.24 5.99 27.03
C LYS A 415 -25.59 7.34 26.76
N LEU A 416 -25.66 7.78 25.50
CA LEU A 416 -25.20 9.11 25.10
C LEU A 416 -26.10 10.19 25.71
N ALA A 417 -25.48 11.24 26.26
CA ALA A 417 -26.12 12.50 26.60
C ALA A 417 -26.30 13.36 25.35
N ALA A 418 -25.29 13.37 24.47
CA ALA A 418 -25.31 14.04 23.17
C ALA A 418 -24.71 13.13 22.09
N ALA A 419 -25.35 13.09 20.92
CA ALA A 419 -24.81 12.38 19.77
C ALA A 419 -23.61 13.14 19.19
N PRO A 420 -22.68 12.45 18.49
CA PRO A 420 -21.65 13.11 17.70
C PRO A 420 -22.29 14.07 16.68
N ALA A 421 -21.71 15.26 16.52
CA ALA A 421 -22.19 16.28 15.60
C ALA A 421 -21.15 16.59 14.55
N HIS A 422 -21.56 16.66 13.28
CA HIS A 422 -20.71 17.20 12.21
C HIS A 422 -20.66 18.72 12.37
N VAL A 423 -19.45 19.25 12.45
CA VAL A 423 -19.19 20.65 12.84
C VAL A 423 -18.94 21.52 11.61
N LEU A 424 -18.01 21.09 10.78
CA LEU A 424 -17.64 21.79 9.56
C LEU A 424 -17.08 20.82 8.53
N ARG A 425 -17.24 21.17 7.26
CA ARG A 425 -16.55 20.56 6.13
C ARG A 425 -15.67 21.60 5.44
N ALA A 426 -14.39 21.30 5.29
CA ALA A 426 -13.44 22.13 4.56
C ALA A 426 -13.16 21.49 3.19
N GLU A 427 -13.80 22.00 2.15
CA GLU A 427 -13.56 21.55 0.77
C GLU A 427 -12.32 22.23 0.20
N LEU A 428 -11.40 21.44 -0.36
CA LEU A 428 -10.14 21.94 -0.88
C LEU A 428 -10.30 22.27 -2.36
N ALA A 429 -10.03 23.52 -2.72
CA ALA A 429 -10.00 23.91 -4.12
C ALA A 429 -8.92 23.14 -4.91
N GLY A 430 -9.26 22.74 -6.14
CA GLY A 430 -8.42 21.98 -7.06
C GLY A 430 -8.84 20.52 -7.17
N THR A 431 -8.07 19.73 -7.92
CA THR A 431 -8.39 18.31 -8.18
C THR A 431 -7.47 17.34 -7.40
N ARG A 432 -6.37 17.86 -6.83
CA ARG A 432 -5.36 17.06 -6.12
C ARG A 432 -5.89 16.51 -4.81
N HIS A 433 -5.51 15.28 -4.51
CA HIS A 433 -5.91 14.66 -3.26
C HIS A 433 -4.99 15.03 -2.10
N VAL A 434 -5.58 15.04 -0.90
CA VAL A 434 -4.88 15.21 0.37
C VAL A 434 -3.85 14.10 0.54
N LEU A 435 -2.63 14.49 0.89
CA LEU A 435 -1.55 13.57 1.24
C LEU A 435 -1.50 13.32 2.76
N CYS A 436 -1.63 14.39 3.55
CA CYS A 436 -1.72 14.32 4.99
C CYS A 436 -2.46 15.52 5.59
N SER A 437 -3.02 15.31 6.78
CA SER A 437 -3.70 16.32 7.57
C SER A 437 -3.51 16.07 9.06
N ALA A 438 -3.64 17.14 9.86
CA ALA A 438 -3.62 17.09 11.32
C ALA A 438 -4.47 18.23 11.90
N ILE A 439 -5.01 18.02 13.11
CA ILE A 439 -5.66 19.06 13.93
C ILE A 439 -4.80 19.38 15.14
N SER A 440 -4.75 20.65 15.52
CA SER A 440 -4.00 21.09 16.69
C SER A 440 -4.64 20.56 17.98
N PRO A 441 -3.86 20.31 19.05
CA PRO A 441 -4.38 19.80 20.32
C PRO A 441 -5.47 20.67 20.95
N ASN A 442 -5.41 21.98 20.75
CA ASN A 442 -6.40 22.96 21.22
C ASN A 442 -7.64 23.09 20.31
N GLY A 443 -7.68 22.41 19.16
CA GLY A 443 -8.79 22.45 18.21
C GLY A 443 -8.98 23.77 17.46
N LYS A 444 -7.98 24.67 17.49
CA LYS A 444 -8.04 25.97 16.82
C LYS A 444 -7.42 25.97 15.43
N MET A 445 -6.62 24.97 15.07
CA MET A 445 -5.92 24.93 13.78
C MET A 445 -6.02 23.57 13.12
N ILE A 446 -6.14 23.59 11.80
CA ILE A 446 -5.99 22.43 10.91
C ILE A 446 -4.84 22.71 9.97
N ALA A 447 -3.96 21.73 9.81
CA ALA A 447 -2.95 21.71 8.76
C ALA A 447 -3.29 20.60 7.76
N VAL A 448 -3.20 20.91 6.48
CA VAL A 448 -3.42 19.94 5.40
C VAL A 448 -2.44 20.18 4.28
N SER A 449 -1.88 19.10 3.74
CA SER A 449 -0.98 19.19 2.59
C SER A 449 -1.39 18.24 1.49
N ASP A 450 -1.29 18.72 0.26
CA ASP A 450 -1.14 17.91 -0.94
C ASP A 450 0.35 17.79 -1.32
N VAL A 451 0.66 17.22 -2.47
CA VAL A 451 2.05 17.02 -2.94
C VAL A 451 2.80 18.33 -3.22
N GLN A 452 2.10 19.43 -3.44
CA GLN A 452 2.66 20.73 -3.83
C GLN A 452 2.31 21.88 -2.88
N THR A 453 1.18 21.82 -2.16
CA THR A 453 0.69 22.91 -1.31
C THR A 453 0.38 22.44 0.11
N LEU A 454 0.93 23.16 1.09
CA LEU A 454 0.54 23.14 2.50
C LEU A 454 -0.45 24.29 2.73
N ARG A 455 -1.57 23.99 3.38
CA ARG A 455 -2.62 24.96 3.72
C ARG A 455 -2.89 24.86 5.21
N LEU A 456 -2.99 26.03 5.85
CA LEU A 456 -3.32 26.16 7.26
C LEU A 456 -4.68 26.82 7.39
N PHE A 457 -5.51 26.31 8.29
CA PHE A 457 -6.84 26.83 8.56
C PHE A 457 -7.01 27.06 10.05
N GLU A 458 -7.45 28.25 10.42
CA GLU A 458 -7.87 28.55 11.79
C GLU A 458 -9.37 28.27 11.92
N ILE A 459 -9.74 27.52 12.96
CA ILE A 459 -11.12 27.16 13.28
C ILE A 459 -11.64 28.15 14.32
N GLN A 460 -12.76 28.79 14.02
CA GLN A 460 -13.46 29.65 14.96
C GLN A 460 -14.74 28.96 15.44
N SER A 461 -14.82 28.74 16.75
CA SER A 461 -16.05 28.25 17.38
C SER A 461 -17.10 29.36 17.42
N PRO A 462 -18.40 29.01 17.36
CA PRO A 462 -19.49 29.96 17.55
C PRO A 462 -19.31 30.70 18.88
N LYS A 463 -19.60 32.01 18.91
CA LYS A 463 -19.65 32.79 20.15
C LYS A 463 -21.02 32.60 20.78
N ASP A 464 -21.07 32.40 22.10
CA ASP A 464 -22.33 32.16 22.84
C ASP A 464 -23.33 33.33 22.77
N ASP A 465 -22.91 34.54 22.36
CA ASP A 465 -23.71 35.78 22.37
C ASP A 465 -24.40 36.13 21.04
N ASN A 466 -24.21 35.36 19.96
CA ASN A 466 -24.84 35.60 18.65
C ASN A 466 -25.87 34.51 18.30
N ASP A 467 -26.97 34.89 17.64
CA ASP A 467 -27.99 33.97 17.10
C ASP A 467 -27.44 32.99 16.03
N ASP A 468 -26.23 33.24 15.52
CA ASP A 468 -25.59 32.44 14.47
C ASP A 468 -24.64 31.37 15.07
N MET A 469 -25.15 30.15 15.25
CA MET A 469 -24.46 28.99 15.83
C MET A 469 -23.47 28.30 14.86
N THR A 470 -22.94 29.04 13.88
CA THR A 470 -22.15 28.48 12.77
C THR A 470 -20.65 28.51 13.07
N TRP A 471 -19.98 27.37 12.87
CA TRP A 471 -18.53 27.30 12.88
C TRP A 471 -17.96 27.88 11.58
N SER A 472 -16.85 28.60 11.65
CA SER A 472 -16.17 29.15 10.48
C SER A 472 -14.70 28.74 10.45
N ILE A 473 -14.13 28.77 9.25
CA ILE A 473 -12.70 28.53 9.04
C ILE A 473 -12.10 29.69 8.26
N THR A 474 -10.90 30.11 8.64
CA THR A 474 -10.13 31.14 7.94
C THR A 474 -8.82 30.55 7.46
N ARG A 475 -8.54 30.70 6.16
CA ARG A 475 -7.27 30.24 5.59
C ARG A 475 -6.14 31.17 6.04
N GLN A 476 -5.03 30.57 6.43
CA GLN A 476 -3.77 31.23 6.73
C GLN A 476 -2.70 30.68 5.77
N ASP A 477 -1.82 31.56 5.29
CA ASP A 477 -0.73 31.13 4.42
C ASP A 477 0.45 30.63 5.27
N PRO A 478 1.09 29.51 4.89
CA PRO A 478 2.24 28.99 5.62
C PRO A 478 3.44 29.96 5.51
N PRO A 479 4.38 29.93 6.48
CA PRO A 479 5.59 30.74 6.42
C PRO A 479 6.42 30.43 5.16
N ALA A 480 7.17 31.44 4.70
CA ALA A 480 8.08 31.27 3.57
C ALA A 480 9.07 30.11 3.81
N GLY A 481 9.27 29.28 2.79
CA GLY A 481 10.19 28.13 2.84
C GLY A 481 9.51 26.77 3.04
N VAL A 482 8.24 26.72 3.43
CA VAL A 482 7.47 25.46 3.54
C VAL A 482 6.33 25.44 2.53
N THR A 483 6.54 24.75 1.42
CA THR A 483 5.55 24.69 0.32
C THR A 483 4.61 23.50 0.43
N SER A 484 5.09 22.35 0.90
CA SER A 484 4.32 21.12 1.06
C SER A 484 4.93 20.23 2.14
N ALA A 485 4.10 19.36 2.70
CA ALA A 485 4.50 18.40 3.72
C ALA A 485 3.94 17.00 3.41
N ARG A 486 4.75 15.98 3.66
CA ARG A 486 4.38 14.58 3.59
C ARG A 486 3.77 14.08 4.90
N LEU A 487 4.27 14.58 6.03
CA LEU A 487 3.79 14.28 7.36
C LEU A 487 3.63 15.59 8.14
N LEU A 488 2.59 15.64 8.97
CA LEU A 488 2.25 16.77 9.81
C LEU A 488 2.03 16.27 11.23
N ALA A 489 2.66 16.92 12.21
CA ALA A 489 2.43 16.68 13.63
C ALA A 489 2.44 18.00 14.39
N PHE A 490 1.32 18.33 15.03
CA PHE A 490 1.28 19.44 15.98
C PHE A 490 1.95 19.03 17.28
N ALA A 491 2.71 19.96 17.87
CA ALA A 491 3.17 19.83 19.23
C ALA A 491 1.98 19.95 20.20
N PRO A 492 1.96 19.18 21.31
CA PRO A 492 0.95 19.26 22.37
C PRO A 492 0.66 20.66 22.94
N ASP A 493 1.60 21.61 22.85
CA ASP A 493 1.35 23.02 23.19
C ASP A 493 0.33 23.73 22.28
N GLY A 494 0.11 23.22 21.07
CA GLY A 494 -0.71 23.86 20.04
C GLY A 494 -0.11 25.12 19.42
N LYS A 495 1.17 25.40 19.69
CA LYS A 495 1.94 26.56 19.19
C LYS A 495 2.89 26.16 18.06
N HIS A 496 3.40 24.93 18.07
CA HIS A 496 4.35 24.47 17.07
C HIS A 496 3.76 23.40 16.15
N LEU A 497 4.17 23.42 14.88
CA LEU A 497 3.85 22.42 13.88
C LEU A 497 5.13 21.87 13.25
N ALA A 498 5.33 20.55 13.33
CA ALA A 498 6.36 19.84 12.60
C ALA A 498 5.83 19.40 11.23
N ALA A 499 6.42 19.93 10.16
CA ALA A 499 6.07 19.65 8.77
C ALA A 499 7.24 18.98 8.04
N VAL A 500 7.09 17.71 7.70
CA VAL A 500 8.14 16.91 7.05
C VAL A 500 8.05 17.11 5.53
N SER A 501 9.11 17.61 4.91
CA SER A 501 9.20 17.77 3.46
C SER A 501 9.34 16.42 2.74
N HIS A 502 9.14 16.41 1.42
CA HIS A 502 9.33 15.21 0.58
C HIS A 502 10.75 14.65 0.62
N ALA A 503 11.76 15.51 0.78
CA ALA A 503 13.17 15.12 0.95
C ALA A 503 13.52 14.68 2.39
N GLY A 504 12.53 14.57 3.28
CA GLY A 504 12.71 14.13 4.67
C GLY A 504 13.09 15.22 5.68
N ALA A 505 13.47 16.43 5.26
CA ALA A 505 13.77 17.51 6.22
C ALA A 505 12.52 17.88 7.05
N VAL A 506 12.68 18.05 8.36
CA VAL A 506 11.59 18.41 9.27
C VAL A 506 11.63 19.91 9.54
N ASN A 507 10.60 20.63 9.08
CA ASN A 507 10.45 22.06 9.26
C ASN A 507 9.61 22.33 10.51
N ILE A 508 10.12 23.11 11.46
CA ILE A 508 9.37 23.48 12.67
C ILE A 508 8.82 24.88 12.49
N ILE A 509 7.49 24.98 12.46
CA ILE A 509 6.75 26.23 12.28
C ILE A 509 6.21 26.67 13.64
N ASP A 510 6.45 27.91 14.02
CA ASP A 510 5.77 28.58 15.12
C ASP A 510 4.52 29.29 14.58
N LEU A 511 3.37 28.91 15.14
CA LEU A 511 2.04 29.38 14.76
C LEU A 511 1.65 30.68 15.47
N GLU A 512 2.39 31.11 16.51
CA GLU A 512 2.18 32.41 17.15
C GLU A 512 2.88 33.52 16.37
N SER A 513 4.15 33.31 16.00
CA SER A 513 4.91 34.27 15.20
C SER A 513 4.74 34.11 13.68
N TRP A 514 4.15 33.02 13.22
CA TRP A 514 4.04 32.65 11.80
C TRP A 514 5.41 32.58 11.11
N THR A 515 6.42 32.03 11.80
CA THR A 515 7.78 31.91 11.28
C THR A 515 8.28 30.47 11.28
N LEU A 516 9.27 30.20 10.42
CA LEU A 516 10.01 28.95 10.40
C LEU A 516 11.13 29.03 11.45
N CYS A 517 11.01 28.27 12.54
CA CYS A 517 11.97 28.27 13.64
C CYS A 517 13.27 27.56 13.28
N ASP A 518 13.15 26.35 12.74
CA ASP A 518 14.31 25.50 12.42
C ASP A 518 13.98 24.48 11.31
N VAL A 519 15.02 23.95 10.68
CA VAL A 519 14.95 22.90 9.67
C VAL A 519 15.90 21.76 10.04
N LEU A 520 15.33 20.70 10.62
CA LEU A 520 16.09 19.56 11.12
C LEU A 520 16.49 18.64 9.97
N LYS A 521 17.81 18.45 9.80
CA LYS A 521 18.40 17.61 8.74
C LYS A 521 19.44 16.63 9.25
N SER A 522 19.79 16.64 10.54
CA SER A 522 20.86 15.79 11.08
C SER A 522 20.57 14.29 11.04
N HIS A 523 19.31 13.89 10.87
CA HIS A 523 18.89 12.50 10.67
C HIS A 523 19.02 12.05 9.21
N LEU A 524 19.23 12.99 8.28
CA LEU A 524 19.42 12.66 6.87
C LEU A 524 20.89 12.30 6.63
N PRO A 525 21.17 11.36 5.72
CA PRO A 525 22.54 11.07 5.32
C PRO A 525 23.18 12.32 4.71
N LYS A 526 24.44 12.58 5.06
CA LYS A 526 25.21 13.67 4.43
C LYS A 526 25.54 13.27 2.99
N HIS A 527 24.94 13.95 2.02
CA HIS A 527 25.24 13.78 0.60
C HIS A 527 26.56 14.49 0.24
N THR A 528 27.70 13.87 0.56
CA THR A 528 28.99 14.30 -0.01
C THR A 528 29.15 13.70 -1.41
N ALA A 529 29.86 14.38 -2.31
CA ALA A 529 30.15 13.86 -3.64
C ALA A 529 30.80 12.46 -3.58
N ALA A 530 31.65 12.22 -2.58
CA ALA A 530 32.25 10.92 -2.30
C ALA A 530 31.21 9.85 -1.86
N ALA A 531 30.24 10.20 -1.01
CA ALA A 531 29.17 9.27 -0.61
C ALA A 531 28.23 8.93 -1.77
N THR A 532 27.97 9.89 -2.67
CA THR A 532 27.19 9.67 -3.89
C THR A 532 27.95 8.75 -4.85
N ALA A 533 29.25 8.98 -5.08
CA ALA A 533 30.09 8.14 -5.91
C ALA A 533 30.24 6.71 -5.35
N LEU A 534 30.40 6.57 -4.03
CA LEU A 534 30.50 5.27 -3.36
C LEU A 534 29.16 4.50 -3.38
N ALA A 535 28.03 5.17 -3.15
CA ALA A 535 26.71 4.54 -3.27
C ALA A 535 26.42 4.08 -4.70
N ALA A 536 26.88 4.86 -5.69
CA ALA A 536 26.84 4.46 -7.09
C ALA A 536 27.73 3.23 -7.35
N ALA A 537 28.91 3.13 -6.70
CA ALA A 537 29.86 2.01 -6.82
C ALA A 537 29.47 0.72 -6.05
N ILE A 538 28.67 0.80 -4.97
CA ILE A 538 28.21 -0.37 -4.21
C ILE A 538 27.02 -1.08 -4.87
N ARG A 539 26.18 -0.36 -5.62
CA ARG A 539 25.13 -0.99 -6.46
C ARG A 539 25.70 -1.99 -7.49
N HIS A 540 27.03 -2.06 -7.63
CA HIS A 540 27.77 -2.97 -8.51
C HIS A 540 28.11 -4.33 -7.89
N THR A 541 28.18 -4.46 -6.57
CA THR A 541 28.72 -5.69 -5.95
C THR A 541 27.69 -6.81 -5.81
N GLY A 542 26.41 -6.53 -6.08
CA GLY A 542 25.35 -7.52 -6.15
C GLY A 542 25.32 -8.27 -7.48
N GLU A 543 26.39 -8.97 -7.84
CA GLU A 543 26.32 -10.04 -8.84
C GLU A 543 25.45 -11.17 -8.26
N GLY A 544 24.13 -11.09 -8.43
CA GLY A 544 23.27 -12.24 -8.06
C GLY A 544 21.77 -12.06 -7.96
N ASP A 545 21.23 -10.87 -7.67
CA ASP A 545 19.78 -10.74 -7.42
C ASP A 545 19.00 -10.15 -8.60
N ASP A 546 18.38 -11.05 -9.39
CA ASP A 546 17.36 -10.74 -10.41
C ASP A 546 16.09 -10.10 -9.81
N VAL A 547 15.97 -10.00 -8.49
CA VAL A 547 14.78 -9.55 -7.77
C VAL A 547 14.89 -8.07 -7.37
N VAL A 548 13.93 -7.26 -7.80
CA VAL A 548 13.76 -5.87 -7.35
C VAL A 548 13.13 -5.87 -5.97
N THR A 549 13.81 -5.28 -5.01
CA THR A 549 13.34 -5.12 -3.63
C THR A 549 13.01 -3.65 -3.33
N VAL A 550 12.48 -3.39 -2.13
CA VAL A 550 12.19 -2.01 -1.66
C VAL A 550 13.43 -1.10 -1.67
N LYS A 551 14.65 -1.67 -1.61
CA LYS A 551 15.88 -0.88 -1.67
C LYS A 551 16.19 -0.35 -3.07
N ASP A 552 15.62 -0.96 -4.10
CA ASP A 552 15.92 -0.66 -5.49
C ASP A 552 14.95 0.39 -6.08
N ILE A 553 14.02 0.88 -5.26
CA ILE A 553 13.02 1.89 -5.58
C ILE A 553 13.19 3.14 -4.70
N ALA A 554 12.82 4.31 -5.21
CA ALA A 554 12.88 5.57 -4.47
C ALA A 554 11.76 5.63 -3.42
N VAL A 555 12.02 5.19 -2.18
CA VAL A 555 11.04 5.30 -1.09
C VAL A 555 11.25 6.55 -0.24
N PRO A 556 10.19 7.06 0.40
CA PRO A 556 10.25 8.23 1.27
C PRO A 556 11.19 8.03 2.45
N VAL A 557 11.99 9.04 2.77
CA VAL A 557 13.03 8.93 3.80
C VAL A 557 12.46 8.91 5.22
N VAL A 558 11.39 9.65 5.51
CA VAL A 558 10.78 9.72 6.84
C VAL A 558 9.38 9.11 6.81
N ASN A 559 9.15 8.12 7.67
CA ASN A 559 7.87 7.41 7.77
C ASN A 559 6.98 7.94 8.89
N HIS A 560 7.58 8.35 10.02
CA HIS A 560 6.84 8.81 11.19
C HIS A 560 7.52 10.03 11.82
N VAL A 561 6.69 10.94 12.32
CA VAL A 561 7.10 12.09 13.13
C VAL A 561 6.11 12.25 14.27
N GLN A 562 6.60 12.44 15.50
CA GLN A 562 5.74 12.61 16.66
C GLN A 562 6.42 13.44 17.75
N VAL A 563 5.65 14.34 18.38
CA VAL A 563 6.09 15.14 19.53
C VAL A 563 5.57 14.50 20.81
N SER A 564 6.40 14.49 21.86
CA SER A 564 6.03 13.98 23.19
C SER A 564 4.95 14.82 23.86
N GLY A 565 4.10 14.19 24.67
CA GLY A 565 2.98 14.83 25.37
C GLY A 565 3.35 16.03 26.25
N ASP A 566 4.61 16.10 26.68
CA ASP A 566 5.21 17.14 27.53
C ASP A 566 6.01 18.19 26.73
N ASN A 567 6.01 18.10 25.39
CA ASN A 567 6.79 18.94 24.47
C ASN A 567 8.32 18.91 24.68
N GLN A 568 8.88 17.85 25.30
CA GLN A 568 10.32 17.75 25.49
C GLN A 568 11.06 17.11 24.31
N TRP A 569 10.40 16.17 23.62
CA TRP A 569 11.03 15.29 22.65
C TRP A 569 10.28 15.28 21.32
N LEU A 570 11.03 15.33 20.23
CA LEU A 570 10.53 15.09 18.87
C LEU A 570 11.20 13.84 18.32
N VAL A 571 10.39 12.86 17.95
CA VAL A 571 10.84 11.59 17.38
C VAL A 571 10.64 11.62 15.87
N VAL A 572 11.69 11.31 15.13
CA VAL A 572 11.71 11.17 13.67
C VAL A 572 12.17 9.75 13.35
N VAL A 573 11.32 8.99 12.65
CA VAL A 573 11.64 7.63 12.21
C VAL A 573 11.90 7.63 10.71
N THR A 574 13.13 7.31 10.34
CA THR A 574 13.53 7.19 8.95
C THR A 574 13.25 5.79 8.43
N ALA A 575 12.76 5.72 7.19
CA ALA A 575 12.72 4.48 6.44
C ALA A 575 14.15 4.01 6.17
N ARG A 576 14.31 2.70 5.98
CA ARG A 576 15.55 2.15 5.43
C ARG A 576 15.75 2.75 4.03
N GLY A 577 16.67 3.69 3.91
CA GLY A 577 16.99 4.31 2.63
C GLY A 577 17.58 3.28 1.66
N ALA A 578 17.30 3.48 0.39
CA ALA A 578 17.74 2.69 -0.77
C ALA A 578 19.27 2.52 -0.96
N ASN A 579 20.13 2.79 0.03
CA ASN A 579 21.58 2.93 -0.20
C ASN A 579 22.51 2.41 0.92
N GLU A 580 22.06 1.49 1.78
CA GLU A 580 22.69 1.37 3.11
C GLU A 580 23.21 0.01 3.53
N THR A 581 23.24 -1.01 2.67
CA THR A 581 23.70 -2.33 3.12
C THR A 581 25.20 -2.63 3.12
N ASP A 582 26.09 -1.82 2.55
CA ASP A 582 27.54 -2.18 2.50
C ASP A 582 28.49 -1.10 3.03
N ARG A 583 28.02 -0.21 3.90
CA ARG A 583 28.83 0.92 4.42
C ARG A 583 29.72 0.57 5.63
N ALA A 584 30.27 -0.63 5.71
CA ALA A 584 31.23 -1.03 6.75
C ALA A 584 32.63 -1.29 6.18
N VAL A 585 33.19 -0.29 5.50
CA VAL A 585 34.64 -0.24 5.24
C VAL A 585 35.13 1.07 5.83
N ASP A 586 35.99 0.96 6.83
CA ASP A 586 36.78 2.03 7.47
C ASP A 586 36.03 3.10 8.27
N GLY A 587 35.52 2.74 9.45
CA GLY A 587 35.57 3.48 10.74
C GLY A 587 35.37 5.01 10.87
N LEU A 588 35.05 5.76 9.80
CA LEU A 588 35.14 7.22 9.73
C LEU A 588 33.84 7.90 9.28
N THR A 589 32.77 7.14 8.99
CA THR A 589 31.44 7.70 8.73
C THR A 589 30.40 7.02 9.61
N GLN A 590 29.82 7.76 10.55
CA GLN A 590 28.62 7.31 11.27
C GLN A 590 27.46 7.25 10.26
N THR A 591 27.12 6.03 9.87
CA THR A 591 26.02 5.70 8.97
C THR A 591 24.70 5.84 9.70
N ILE A 592 23.94 6.88 9.37
CA ILE A 592 22.54 6.97 9.81
C ILE A 592 21.73 6.13 8.84
N GLY A 593 21.67 4.83 9.12
CA GLY A 593 20.73 3.92 8.50
C GLY A 593 19.27 4.34 8.76
N GLY A 594 18.31 3.67 8.13
CA GLY A 594 16.93 3.63 8.64
C GLY A 594 16.95 3.48 10.17
N GLY A 595 16.33 4.41 10.88
CA GLY A 595 16.71 4.72 12.24
C GLY A 595 15.66 5.53 12.99
N VAL A 596 15.83 5.57 14.31
CA VAL A 596 14.95 6.31 15.21
C VAL A 596 15.75 7.42 15.85
N HIS A 597 15.43 8.65 15.49
CA HIS A 597 16.14 9.86 15.91
C HIS A 597 15.28 10.66 16.86
N VAL A 598 15.85 11.05 17.99
CA VAL A 598 15.18 11.86 18.99
C VAL A 598 15.87 13.21 19.05
N TYR A 599 15.10 14.27 18.88
CA TYR A 599 15.50 15.66 19.01
C TYR A 599 14.98 16.21 20.33
N ASN A 600 15.79 17.02 20.99
CA ASN A 600 15.30 17.85 22.08
C ASN A 600 14.47 18.98 21.45
N PHE A 601 13.20 19.08 21.84
CA PHE A 601 12.25 19.98 21.18
C PHE A 601 12.48 21.45 21.56
N ASP A 602 13.00 21.74 22.75
CA ASP A 602 13.31 23.12 23.15
C ASP A 602 14.51 23.70 22.38
N THR A 603 15.55 22.88 22.20
CA THR A 603 16.81 23.30 21.57
C THR A 603 16.88 23.01 20.07
N MET A 604 15.92 22.24 19.55
CA MET A 604 15.88 21.75 18.16
C MET A 604 17.13 20.97 17.72
N LYS A 605 17.92 20.46 18.68
CA LYS A 605 19.14 19.70 18.41
C LYS A 605 18.88 18.21 18.53
N LEU A 606 19.59 17.44 17.70
CA LEU A 606 19.59 15.98 17.80
C LEU A 606 20.12 15.57 19.17
N HIS A 607 19.28 14.93 19.97
CA HIS A 607 19.66 14.40 21.27
C HIS A 607 20.34 13.04 21.11
N VAL A 608 19.69 12.11 20.41
CA VAL A 608 20.23 10.77 20.20
C VAL A 608 19.63 10.05 19.00
N SER A 609 20.42 9.17 18.39
CA SER A 609 19.94 8.15 17.46
C SER A 609 19.92 6.80 18.18
N LEU A 610 18.74 6.21 18.36
CA LEU A 610 18.58 5.00 19.15
C LEU A 610 19.19 3.78 18.43
N PRO A 611 19.85 2.86 19.16
CA PRO A 611 20.37 1.63 18.58
C PRO A 611 19.21 0.67 18.26
N PRO A 612 19.33 -0.14 17.18
CA PRO A 612 18.32 -1.13 16.85
C PRO A 612 18.14 -2.14 17.98
N PRO A 613 16.99 -2.84 18.03
CA PRO A 613 16.76 -3.93 18.97
C PRO A 613 17.87 -4.97 18.84
N LYS A 614 18.36 -5.51 19.96
CA LYS A 614 19.48 -6.47 19.97
C LYS A 614 19.22 -7.77 19.16
N THR A 615 17.97 -8.10 18.89
CA THR A 615 17.56 -9.21 18.02
C THR A 615 17.85 -8.95 16.53
N HIS A 616 18.13 -7.69 16.15
CA HIS A 616 18.31 -7.27 14.78
C HIS A 616 19.65 -6.54 14.59
N SER A 617 20.30 -6.78 13.46
CA SER A 617 21.53 -6.06 13.08
C SER A 617 21.27 -4.62 12.63
N SER A 618 20.05 -4.30 12.23
CA SER A 618 19.60 -2.98 11.77
C SER A 618 18.14 -2.76 12.15
N TRP A 619 17.65 -1.52 12.12
CA TRP A 619 16.26 -1.24 12.46
C TRP A 619 15.30 -1.98 11.51
N PRO A 620 14.36 -2.79 12.03
CA PRO A 620 13.27 -3.31 11.23
C PRO A 620 12.33 -2.16 10.81
N PRO A 621 11.54 -2.32 9.73
CA PRO A 621 10.61 -1.28 9.32
C PRO A 621 9.55 -1.02 10.38
N ILE A 622 9.38 0.24 10.76
CA ILE A 622 8.45 0.66 11.80
C ILE A 622 7.09 1.01 11.19
N SER A 623 6.03 0.38 11.70
CA SER A 623 4.66 0.58 11.23
C SER A 623 3.86 1.59 12.05
N ALA A 624 4.19 1.77 13.33
CA ALA A 624 3.56 2.77 14.20
C ALA A 624 4.50 3.23 15.31
N VAL A 625 4.28 4.46 15.77
CA VAL A 625 5.06 5.12 16.83
C VAL A 625 4.12 5.72 17.86
N ALA A 626 4.49 5.67 19.14
CA ALA A 626 3.87 6.45 20.20
C ALA A 626 4.93 6.87 21.22
N ILE A 627 4.79 8.06 21.80
CA ILE A 627 5.65 8.54 22.88
C ILE A 627 4.78 8.97 24.07
N SER A 628 5.15 8.51 25.26
CA SER A 628 4.46 8.86 26.50
C SER A 628 4.97 10.21 27.03
N SER A 629 4.20 10.83 27.93
CA SER A 629 4.63 12.02 28.67
C SER A 629 5.70 11.73 29.75
N GLY A 630 6.17 10.49 29.85
CA GLY A 630 7.20 10.08 30.80
C GLY A 630 8.48 9.61 30.10
N GLY A 631 8.73 10.04 28.86
CA GLY A 631 9.94 9.71 28.11
C GLY A 631 10.01 8.28 27.55
N VAL A 632 8.97 7.46 27.72
CA VAL A 632 8.90 6.12 27.12
C VAL A 632 8.41 6.19 25.68
N LEU A 633 9.23 5.72 24.74
CA LEU A 633 8.94 5.55 23.33
C LEU A 633 8.51 4.10 23.06
N ALA A 634 7.43 3.91 22.29
CA ALA A 634 6.98 2.62 21.78
C ALA A 634 6.98 2.62 20.25
N LEU A 635 7.49 1.54 19.67
CA LEU A 635 7.66 1.34 18.24
C LEU A 635 7.09 -0.03 17.85
N ALA A 636 6.17 -0.06 16.89
CA ALA A 636 5.66 -1.31 16.34
C ALA A 636 6.45 -1.70 15.08
N GLY A 637 6.84 -2.96 14.97
CA GLY A 637 7.58 -3.53 13.84
C GLY A 637 6.83 -4.66 13.11
N PRO A 638 7.54 -5.42 12.26
CA PRO A 638 6.99 -6.59 11.57
C PRO A 638 6.47 -7.65 12.54
N SER A 639 5.51 -8.46 12.10
CA SER A 639 4.90 -9.53 12.93
C SER A 639 4.37 -9.04 14.27
N ASN A 640 3.93 -7.77 14.34
CA ASN A 640 3.45 -7.10 15.56
C ASN A 640 4.49 -7.07 16.69
N ALA A 641 5.78 -7.10 16.35
CA ALA A 641 6.88 -6.77 17.26
C ALA A 641 6.62 -5.42 17.93
N LEU A 642 6.93 -5.31 19.22
CA LEU A 642 6.79 -4.06 19.97
C LEU A 642 8.11 -3.79 20.69
N PHE A 643 8.74 -2.67 20.37
CA PHE A 643 9.99 -2.22 20.99
C PHE A 643 9.73 -0.97 21.82
N THR A 644 10.27 -0.92 23.03
CA THR A 644 10.08 0.20 23.94
C THR A 644 11.41 0.67 24.50
N TYR A 645 11.62 1.99 24.49
CA TYR A 645 12.84 2.64 24.93
C TYR A 645 12.52 3.75 25.94
N ASP A 646 13.39 3.88 26.92
CA ASP A 646 13.47 5.05 27.78
C ASP A 646 14.41 6.05 27.09
N ILE A 647 13.87 7.20 26.68
CA ILE A 647 14.60 8.22 25.92
C ILE A 647 15.68 8.86 26.79
N ASP A 648 15.37 9.18 28.05
CA ASP A 648 16.29 9.86 28.96
C ASP A 648 17.52 8.97 29.26
N GLN A 649 17.30 7.66 29.39
CA GLN A 649 18.37 6.70 29.65
C GLN A 649 19.01 6.14 28.37
N VAL A 650 18.43 6.42 27.20
CA VAL A 650 18.84 5.87 25.89
C VAL A 650 18.96 4.33 25.94
N LYS A 651 18.01 3.65 26.58
CA LYS A 651 18.04 2.21 26.78
C LYS A 651 16.69 1.56 26.56
N PRO A 652 16.63 0.30 26.10
CA PRO A 652 15.39 -0.46 26.10
C PRO A 652 14.79 -0.51 27.51
N THR A 653 13.46 -0.40 27.61
CA THR A 653 12.80 -0.54 28.92
C THR A 653 12.95 -1.98 29.44
N LYS A 654 12.66 -2.18 30.74
CA LYS A 654 12.66 -3.52 31.35
C LYS A 654 11.76 -4.51 30.60
N TRP A 655 10.66 -4.04 30.01
CA TRP A 655 9.73 -4.87 29.26
C TRP A 655 10.37 -5.37 27.95
N SER A 656 11.01 -4.50 27.17
CA SER A 656 11.70 -4.93 25.94
C SER A 656 12.98 -5.71 26.22
N ALA A 657 13.67 -5.42 27.32
CA ALA A 657 14.82 -6.22 27.77
C ALA A 657 14.40 -7.66 28.12
N ALA A 658 13.27 -7.84 28.81
CA ALA A 658 12.74 -9.17 29.15
C ALA A 658 12.34 -10.00 27.92
N LEU A 659 11.76 -9.35 26.89
CA LEU A 659 11.46 -9.99 25.61
C LEU A 659 12.72 -10.46 24.89
N PHE A 660 13.74 -9.61 24.86
CA PHE A 660 15.04 -9.95 24.30
C PHE A 660 15.69 -11.14 25.02
N GLU A 661 15.66 -11.17 26.36
CA GLU A 661 16.16 -12.31 27.15
C GLU A 661 15.40 -13.61 26.84
N ALA A 662 14.12 -13.51 26.47
CA ALA A 662 13.30 -14.63 26.02
C ALA A 662 13.49 -14.99 24.52
N GLY A 663 14.30 -14.24 23.77
CA GLY A 663 14.57 -14.47 22.35
C GLY A 663 13.39 -14.19 21.42
N VAL A 664 12.43 -13.34 21.84
CA VAL A 664 11.23 -12.99 21.07
C VAL A 664 11.04 -11.47 21.01
N ASP A 665 10.47 -10.95 19.92
CA ASP A 665 10.24 -9.50 19.75
C ASP A 665 8.81 -9.04 20.10
N ALA A 666 7.91 -10.00 20.30
CA ALA A 666 6.55 -9.77 20.79
C ALA A 666 6.02 -11.00 21.53
N PRO A 667 5.21 -10.81 22.58
CA PRO A 667 4.45 -11.89 23.19
C PRO A 667 3.52 -12.57 22.19
N THR A 668 3.24 -13.86 22.39
CA THR A 668 2.38 -14.67 21.50
C THR A 668 1.05 -13.99 21.19
N ALA A 669 0.40 -13.37 22.19
CA ALA A 669 -0.87 -12.68 22.01
C ALA A 669 -0.82 -11.53 20.98
N LEU A 670 0.28 -10.77 20.91
CA LEU A 670 0.45 -9.72 19.91
C LEU A 670 0.84 -10.30 18.54
N ARG A 671 1.68 -11.34 18.51
CA ARG A 671 2.10 -12.00 17.27
C ARG A 671 0.93 -12.68 16.55
N GLU A 672 -0.03 -13.24 17.29
CA GLU A 672 -1.24 -13.87 16.75
C GLU A 672 -2.36 -12.86 16.43
N MET A 673 -2.17 -11.59 16.76
CA MET A 673 -3.14 -10.55 16.42
C MET A 673 -3.24 -10.40 14.90
N PRO A 674 -4.45 -10.44 14.31
CA PRO A 674 -4.60 -10.41 12.85
C PRO A 674 -4.24 -9.04 12.27
N GLY A 675 -3.50 -9.05 11.17
CA GLY A 675 -2.98 -7.85 10.51
C GLY A 675 -1.76 -7.25 11.23
N GLN A 676 -1.24 -6.15 10.67
CA GLN A 676 -0.11 -5.42 11.25
C GLN A 676 -0.59 -4.24 12.10
N ILE A 677 0.08 -3.98 13.23
CA ILE A 677 -0.16 -2.79 14.06
C ILE A 677 0.08 -1.54 13.22
N CYS A 678 -0.95 -0.72 13.05
CA CYS A 678 -0.90 0.54 12.31
C CYS A 678 -1.07 1.79 13.19
N GLY A 679 -1.41 1.64 14.47
CA GLY A 679 -1.42 2.77 15.39
C GLY A 679 -1.24 2.39 16.85
N LEU A 680 -0.60 3.29 17.57
CA LEU A 680 -0.25 3.19 18.99
C LEU A 680 -0.70 4.46 19.73
N SER A 681 -1.16 4.33 20.97
CA SER A 681 -1.57 5.47 21.79
C SER A 681 -1.34 5.19 23.27
N PHE A 682 -0.54 6.03 23.93
CA PHE A 682 -0.27 5.94 25.36
C PHE A 682 -1.40 6.55 26.19
N ASP A 683 -1.63 5.97 27.37
CA ASP A 683 -2.50 6.59 28.37
C ASP A 683 -1.89 7.93 28.83
N PRO A 684 -2.61 9.06 28.69
CA PRO A 684 -2.08 10.38 28.98
C PRO A 684 -1.77 10.65 30.47
N LYS A 685 -2.27 9.83 31.42
CA LYS A 685 -2.01 10.04 32.86
C LYS A 685 -1.30 8.89 33.56
N SER A 686 -1.21 7.73 32.93
CA SER A 686 -0.77 6.55 33.66
C SER A 686 0.75 6.51 33.82
N LYS A 687 1.23 6.53 35.08
CA LYS A 687 2.61 6.12 35.43
C LYS A 687 2.87 4.64 35.15
N LYS A 688 1.81 3.83 35.08
CA LYS A 688 1.87 2.44 34.60
C LYS A 688 1.82 2.56 33.09
N SER A 689 2.92 2.39 32.37
CA SER A 689 2.99 2.64 30.93
C SER A 689 2.03 1.72 30.15
N VAL A 690 0.76 2.09 30.08
CA VAL A 690 -0.33 1.36 29.42
C VAL A 690 -0.49 1.93 28.02
N LEU A 691 -0.49 1.03 27.04
CA LEU A 691 -0.50 1.32 25.63
C LEU A 691 -1.73 0.68 24.99
N LEU A 692 -2.43 1.44 24.15
CA LEU A 692 -3.39 0.91 23.19
C LEU A 692 -2.69 0.71 21.85
N ALA A 693 -2.91 -0.43 21.23
CA ALA A 693 -2.46 -0.76 19.89
C ALA A 693 -3.65 -1.22 19.06
N HIS A 694 -3.63 -0.95 17.76
CA HIS A 694 -4.64 -1.51 16.85
C HIS A 694 -4.05 -1.92 15.52
N THR A 695 -4.67 -2.93 14.94
CA THR A 695 -4.58 -3.30 13.52
C THR A 695 -5.91 -2.92 12.86
N PRO A 696 -6.02 -3.06 11.53
CA PRO A 696 -7.30 -2.93 10.84
C PRO A 696 -8.44 -3.81 11.37
N THR A 697 -8.15 -4.93 12.04
CA THR A 697 -9.15 -5.95 12.42
C THR A 697 -9.08 -6.38 13.88
N ALA A 698 -8.20 -5.78 14.69
CA ALA A 698 -8.06 -6.11 16.10
C ALA A 698 -7.53 -4.93 16.90
N ILE A 699 -7.81 -4.94 18.19
CA ILE A 699 -7.30 -3.97 19.16
C ILE A 699 -6.61 -4.70 20.30
N ALA A 700 -5.60 -4.07 20.87
CA ALA A 700 -4.88 -4.59 22.02
C ALA A 700 -4.68 -3.50 23.08
N ARG A 701 -4.78 -3.91 24.35
CA ARG A 701 -4.35 -3.13 25.51
C ARG A 701 -3.15 -3.83 26.13
N VAL A 702 -2.02 -3.14 26.19
CA VAL A 702 -0.74 -3.65 26.67
C VAL A 702 -0.35 -2.89 27.94
N ASP A 703 -0.15 -3.60 29.04
CA ASP A 703 0.43 -3.05 30.27
C ASP A 703 1.93 -3.36 30.30
N LEU A 704 2.78 -2.38 30.00
CA LEU A 704 4.23 -2.57 29.95
C LEU A 704 4.84 -2.79 31.35
N SER A 705 4.08 -2.56 32.43
CA SER A 705 4.53 -2.83 33.80
C SER A 705 4.28 -4.27 34.24
N ALA A 706 3.44 -5.02 33.51
CA ALA A 706 3.14 -6.40 33.83
C ALA A 706 4.30 -7.34 33.48
N LYS A 707 4.46 -8.40 34.28
CA LYS A 707 5.38 -9.49 33.94
C LYS A 707 4.85 -10.24 32.72
N ILE A 708 5.74 -10.49 31.76
CA ILE A 708 5.41 -11.25 30.56
C ILE A 708 5.28 -12.72 30.97
N THR A 709 4.07 -13.25 30.96
CA THR A 709 3.81 -14.68 31.15
C THR A 709 3.44 -15.25 29.79
N ASP A 710 4.43 -15.50 28.94
CA ASP A 710 4.19 -16.06 27.62
C ASP A 710 4.25 -17.59 27.68
N ASP A 711 3.30 -18.30 27.07
CA ASP A 711 3.31 -19.77 27.01
C ASP A 711 4.54 -20.30 26.23
N ALA A 712 5.16 -19.45 25.41
CA ALA A 712 6.46 -19.71 24.77
C ALA A 712 7.62 -19.88 25.77
N THR A 713 7.49 -19.37 27.00
CA THR A 713 8.49 -19.50 28.08
C THR A 713 8.25 -20.71 29.00
N SER A 714 7.16 -21.45 28.80
CA SER A 714 6.82 -22.62 29.63
C SER A 714 7.34 -23.92 29.01
N THR A 715 8.31 -24.57 29.66
CA THR A 715 8.88 -25.86 29.23
C THR A 715 7.92 -27.06 29.38
N ASN A 716 6.68 -26.85 29.82
CA ASN A 716 5.83 -27.93 30.31
C ASN A 716 4.78 -28.42 29.29
N LYS A 717 5.20 -29.34 28.40
CA LYS A 717 4.36 -30.00 27.37
C LYS A 717 3.02 -30.58 27.88
N LYS A 718 2.90 -30.95 29.16
CA LYS A 718 1.69 -31.56 29.73
C LYS A 718 0.51 -30.58 29.90
N LYS A 719 0.76 -29.27 30.05
CA LYS A 719 -0.31 -28.27 30.20
C LYS A 719 -1.00 -27.97 28.86
N ARG A 720 -0.22 -27.96 27.77
CA ARG A 720 -0.67 -27.73 26.37
C ARG A 720 -1.82 -28.61 25.91
N ARG A 721 -1.90 -29.87 26.36
CA ARG A 721 -2.94 -30.82 25.91
C ARG A 721 -4.27 -30.62 26.65
N ARG A 722 -4.23 -30.25 27.93
CA ARG A 722 -5.41 -30.11 28.79
C ARG A 722 -6.23 -28.86 28.52
N GLU A 723 -5.62 -27.77 28.05
CA GLU A 723 -6.32 -26.53 27.71
C GLU A 723 -6.95 -26.58 26.31
N ARG A 724 -6.31 -27.29 25.36
CA ARG A 724 -6.86 -27.53 24.01
C ARG A 724 -8.10 -28.44 24.02
N GLU A 725 -8.16 -29.40 24.94
CA GLU A 725 -9.30 -30.33 25.09
C GLU A 725 -10.50 -29.67 25.80
N ARG A 726 -10.38 -28.45 26.34
CA ARG A 726 -11.42 -27.82 27.18
C ARG A 726 -12.33 -26.79 26.50
N GLY A 727 -12.20 -26.55 25.19
CA GLY A 727 -13.19 -25.78 24.41
C GLY A 727 -13.68 -24.50 25.10
N ALA A 728 -12.77 -23.64 25.56
CA ALA A 728 -13.16 -22.38 26.17
C ALA A 728 -13.68 -21.41 25.08
N PRO A 729 -14.75 -20.63 25.35
CA PRO A 729 -15.32 -19.70 24.37
C PRO A 729 -14.26 -18.66 23.95
N GLU A 730 -14.23 -18.33 22.66
CA GLU A 730 -13.21 -17.49 21.98
C GLU A 730 -13.12 -16.02 22.45
N ASN A 731 -13.83 -15.64 23.52
CA ASN A 731 -13.73 -14.30 24.11
C ASN A 731 -13.02 -14.40 25.47
N TYR A 732 -11.72 -14.07 25.49
CA TYR A 732 -10.96 -13.83 26.72
C TYR A 732 -11.44 -12.53 27.40
N ALA A 733 -12.66 -12.57 27.95
CA ALA A 733 -13.24 -11.56 28.81
C ALA A 733 -13.13 -11.98 30.28
N THR A 734 -11.92 -12.25 30.75
CA THR A 734 -11.62 -12.37 32.19
C THR A 734 -10.73 -11.21 32.64
N ALA A 735 -10.87 -10.82 33.91
CA ALA A 735 -10.15 -9.67 34.49
C ALA A 735 -8.63 -9.90 34.62
N ASP A 736 -8.16 -11.13 34.43
CA ASP A 736 -6.76 -11.52 34.49
C ASP A 736 -6.36 -12.23 33.20
N ALA A 737 -6.08 -11.44 32.15
CA ALA A 737 -5.41 -11.99 30.98
C ALA A 737 -3.94 -12.26 31.34
N PRO A 738 -3.41 -13.46 31.05
CA PRO A 738 -2.02 -13.78 31.34
C PRO A 738 -1.10 -12.77 30.64
N GLY A 739 -0.16 -12.17 31.38
CA GLY A 739 0.91 -11.34 30.82
C GLY A 739 0.57 -9.87 30.63
N GLY A 740 -0.56 -9.38 31.13
CA GLY A 740 -0.93 -7.95 31.06
C GLY A 740 -1.33 -7.45 29.66
N ILE A 741 -1.58 -8.37 28.73
CA ILE A 741 -1.97 -8.07 27.35
C ILE A 741 -3.38 -8.60 27.12
N ARG A 742 -4.25 -7.75 26.56
CA ARG A 742 -5.59 -8.15 26.14
C ARG A 742 -5.76 -7.80 24.68
N VAL A 743 -6.12 -8.79 23.87
CA VAL A 743 -6.41 -8.63 22.44
C VAL A 743 -7.88 -8.92 22.20
N VAL A 744 -8.53 -8.08 21.41
CA VAL A 744 -9.92 -8.23 20.99
C VAL A 744 -9.97 -8.14 19.47
N LYS A 745 -10.49 -9.18 18.83
CA LYS A 745 -10.77 -9.16 17.38
C LYS A 745 -12.04 -8.34 17.14
N LEU A 746 -12.05 -7.59 16.05
CA LEU A 746 -13.19 -6.76 15.65
C LEU A 746 -13.89 -7.38 14.45
N ASP A 747 -15.23 -7.34 14.48
CA ASP A 747 -16.04 -7.74 13.33
C ASP A 747 -15.97 -6.71 12.19
N ASN A 748 -15.80 -5.43 12.57
CA ASN A 748 -15.72 -4.32 11.64
C ASN A 748 -14.29 -3.76 11.58
N PRO A 749 -13.84 -3.33 10.40
CA PRO A 749 -12.56 -2.66 10.28
C PRO A 749 -12.41 -1.44 11.20
N CYS A 750 -11.28 -1.34 11.88
CA CYS A 750 -10.88 -0.22 12.72
C CYS A 750 -10.18 0.86 11.87
N LEU A 751 -10.70 2.08 11.89
CA LEU A 751 -10.06 3.25 11.28
C LEU A 751 -9.14 3.99 12.24
N TYR A 752 -9.48 3.97 13.54
CA TYR A 752 -8.73 4.68 14.57
C TYR A 752 -9.01 4.11 15.95
N LEU A 753 -7.94 3.94 16.75
CA LEU A 753 -8.02 3.73 18.19
C LEU A 753 -7.02 4.66 18.89
N GLY A 754 -7.49 5.42 19.88
CA GLY A 754 -6.61 6.26 20.70
C GLY A 754 -7.29 6.79 21.96
N TYR A 755 -6.48 7.31 22.89
CA TYR A 755 -7.01 7.99 24.06
C TYR A 755 -7.55 9.38 23.68
N ALA A 756 -8.83 9.62 23.97
CA ALA A 756 -9.49 10.91 23.77
C ALA A 756 -9.55 11.74 25.07
N GLY A 757 -9.06 11.17 26.17
CA GLY A 757 -9.01 11.82 27.47
C GLY A 757 -8.59 10.84 28.56
N VAL A 758 -8.59 11.32 29.80
CA VAL A 758 -8.26 10.50 30.97
C VAL A 758 -9.31 9.41 31.13
N ASN A 759 -8.89 8.14 31.13
CA ASN A 759 -9.77 6.97 31.18
C ASN A 759 -10.84 6.92 30.07
N LYS A 760 -10.64 7.63 28.95
CA LYS A 760 -11.53 7.64 27.80
C LYS A 760 -10.76 7.29 26.53
N ALA A 761 -11.18 6.23 25.86
CA ALA A 761 -10.66 5.82 24.56
C ALA A 761 -11.74 5.98 23.48
N LEU A 762 -11.32 6.33 22.27
CA LEU A 762 -12.15 6.41 21.09
C LEU A 762 -11.76 5.30 20.12
N LEU A 763 -12.75 4.50 19.71
CA LEU A 763 -12.63 3.52 18.64
C LEU A 763 -13.58 3.93 17.51
N ILE A 764 -13.04 4.21 16.34
CA ILE A 764 -13.82 4.46 15.12
C ILE A 764 -13.77 3.23 14.23
N GLU A 765 -14.93 2.67 13.93
CA GLU A 765 -15.10 1.53 13.05
C GLU A 765 -15.83 1.93 11.78
N ARG A 766 -15.57 1.19 10.69
CA ARG A 766 -16.34 1.30 9.45
C ARG A 766 -16.89 -0.06 9.04
N PRO A 767 -18.18 -0.34 9.29
CA PRO A 767 -18.79 -1.59 8.85
C PRO A 767 -18.69 -1.76 7.34
N TRP A 768 -18.20 -2.92 6.88
CA TRP A 768 -18.01 -3.17 5.45
C TRP A 768 -19.33 -3.16 4.68
N ALA A 769 -20.42 -3.61 5.31
CA ALA A 769 -21.76 -3.53 4.73
C ALA A 769 -22.16 -2.08 4.36
N ASP A 770 -21.74 -1.08 5.14
CA ASP A 770 -22.03 0.32 4.85
C ASP A 770 -21.12 0.89 3.76
N VAL A 771 -19.90 0.36 3.62
CA VAL A 771 -19.02 0.64 2.48
C VAL A 771 -19.62 0.11 1.19
N LEU A 772 -20.10 -1.14 1.20
CA LEU A 772 -20.73 -1.76 0.03
C LEU A 772 -22.01 -1.03 -0.40
N LYS A 773 -22.78 -0.46 0.53
CA LYS A 773 -23.95 0.37 0.20
C LYS A 773 -23.59 1.66 -0.54
N SER A 774 -22.40 2.22 -0.29
CA SER A 774 -21.92 3.41 -0.99
C SER A 774 -21.27 3.11 -2.34
N MET A 775 -20.99 1.84 -2.64
CA MET A 775 -20.44 1.40 -3.91
C MET A 775 -21.57 1.10 -4.91
N ALA A 776 -21.25 1.14 -6.20
CA ALA A 776 -22.16 0.65 -7.24
C ALA A 776 -22.47 -0.83 -7.00
N GLN A 777 -23.67 -1.28 -7.37
CA GLN A 777 -24.01 -2.69 -7.20
C GLN A 777 -23.16 -3.57 -8.14
N PRO A 778 -22.74 -4.78 -7.71
CA PRO A 778 -22.01 -5.68 -8.58
C PRO A 778 -22.89 -6.11 -9.75
N LEU A 779 -22.32 -6.14 -10.95
CA LEU A 779 -23.05 -6.50 -12.17
C LEU A 779 -23.57 -7.95 -12.09
N TYR A 780 -22.74 -8.84 -11.58
CA TYR A 780 -23.08 -10.24 -11.37
C TYR A 780 -23.22 -10.54 -9.87
N ARG A 781 -24.36 -11.10 -9.46
CA ARG A 781 -24.58 -11.61 -8.10
C ARG A 781 -24.80 -13.10 -8.13
N HIS A 782 -23.88 -13.84 -7.53
CA HIS A 782 -24.09 -15.26 -7.29
C HIS A 782 -25.19 -15.46 -6.24
N ARG A 783 -26.31 -16.07 -6.62
CA ARG A 783 -27.34 -16.51 -5.68
C ARG A 783 -26.97 -17.90 -5.16
N PHE A 784 -26.72 -18.05 -3.86
CA PHE A 784 -26.59 -19.37 -3.25
C PHE A 784 -27.98 -20.01 -3.08
N GLY A 785 -28.17 -21.22 -3.60
CA GLY A 785 -29.35 -22.05 -3.34
C GLY A 785 -30.61 -21.73 -4.16
N THR A 786 -30.61 -22.09 -5.44
CA THR A 786 -31.84 -22.50 -6.13
C THR A 786 -31.82 -24.00 -6.33
#